data_AF-A0A928FD00-F1
#
_entry.id   AF-A0A928FD00-F1
#
_cell.length_a   1.000
_cell.length_b   1.000
_cell.length_c   1.000
_cell.angle_alpha   90.00
_cell.angle_beta   90.00
_cell.angle_gamma   90.00
#
_symmetry.space_group_name_H-M   'P 1'
#
loop_
_entity.id
_entity.type
_entity.pdbx_description
1 polymer ?
#
loop_
_entity_poly.entity_id
_entity_poly.type
_entity_poly.pdbx_seq_one_letter_code
_entity_poly.pdbx_strand_id
1 'polypeptide(L)'
;MGNALINFLVILLVGLGIMLIPLSKKTKKFGVILLSVCVFAEVFIFNYHSYHLCFGNYEEKSLSLANAQYSTESLNFINKTTISFKNVDQRIGTLYIDCTLHDSAYLEDFEIRTKKTNLVNVKIDAKDETYSADYRYGTADGVIIRNDEKTKTVILNMSGKVSDLRVTLSADEGCYFSVNGITANSHVPLDISAFRAILIFSLVFMMYLLLNTKTMQSTVEEQSGAFAYSTFVITGIMLAFAVFITVLYNYNKSGILFNSLAQTSGNQISQELVDAFKNGRVTLLDTPPQNLLEMDNPYDWGARIAEGLSYKWDHLLFDGKYYSYYGIAPVLLLFLPFNLLTGYYFSTPEAVMIFGMIGIAFLSLLFYEFIKKFFPRLPLSVAVSSLLVIQFSSAVYYCFASPLFYEIAQSSGFAFTCMGFYFLIKSNVISEGKIYKRHICLSSTCLALAVLCRPTLAVYCVAALLFIAVGLFKTKSAAISKNLNKAKSITAFLSAALIPFVLIGGIQMIYNYVRFGNFFDFGIQYSLTINDFTRAEYHTDFVFIGFWNYLFAAPYVKPEFPFIFSNFSSLNTNGYYFIANRNAIGLFYRAIPSLGLFLAPLAYKKADKKKRLIPSLLLLSVCILCPLVIIFSIWESGYGVRYAADFSWQFILGGMIIIFFLYEKFKLSENGFAKTFITAFFVYSAASAILINSALIYDYLSKSGYLQDAFLSFERLFEFWY
;
A
#
# COMPACT_ATOMS: atom_id res chain seq x y z
N MET A 1 11.36 19.27 -4.92
CA MET A 1 10.68 17.98 -5.19
C MET A 1 9.16 18.07 -5.14
N GLY A 2 8.54 18.91 -4.30
CA GLY A 2 7.09 19.12 -4.25
C GLY A 2 6.44 19.35 -5.62
N ASN A 3 6.99 20.23 -6.46
CA ASN A 3 6.49 20.46 -7.82
C ASN A 3 6.63 19.23 -8.76
N ALA A 4 7.65 18.39 -8.58
CA ALA A 4 7.82 17.17 -9.37
C ALA A 4 6.85 16.06 -8.93
N LEU A 5 6.58 15.98 -7.62
CA LEU A 5 5.60 15.09 -6.98
C LEU A 5 4.18 15.41 -7.48
N ILE A 6 3.85 16.71 -7.50
CA ILE A 6 2.61 17.30 -7.98
C ILE A 6 2.44 17.06 -9.47
N ASN A 7 3.47 17.35 -10.28
CA ASN A 7 3.43 17.13 -11.73
C ASN A 7 3.29 15.64 -12.07
N PHE A 8 3.91 14.74 -11.32
CA PHE A 8 3.79 13.30 -11.53
C PHE A 8 2.36 12.78 -11.24
N LEU A 9 1.78 13.16 -10.10
CA LEU A 9 0.39 12.84 -9.76
C LEU A 9 -0.60 13.43 -10.76
N VAL A 10 -0.40 14.67 -11.20
CA VAL A 10 -1.20 15.33 -12.23
C VAL A 10 -1.09 14.60 -13.57
N ILE A 11 0.11 14.19 -14.01
CA ILE A 11 0.30 13.42 -15.25
C ILE A 11 -0.39 12.04 -15.15
N LEU A 12 -0.35 11.39 -13.98
CA LEU A 12 -1.02 10.11 -13.72
C LEU A 12 -2.56 10.22 -13.83
N LEU A 13 -3.12 11.29 -13.26
CA LEU A 13 -4.57 11.55 -13.20
C LEU A 13 -5.12 12.12 -14.51
N VAL A 14 -4.37 12.99 -15.19
CA VAL A 14 -4.66 13.47 -16.53
C VAL A 14 -4.53 12.34 -17.55
N GLY A 15 -3.60 11.40 -17.35
CA GLY A 15 -3.43 10.19 -18.17
C GLY A 15 -4.66 9.27 -18.17
N LEU A 16 -5.41 9.19 -17.06
CA LEU A 16 -6.71 8.49 -16.99
C LEU A 16 -7.82 9.22 -17.77
N GLY A 17 -7.73 10.55 -17.86
CA GLY A 17 -8.67 11.40 -18.58
C GLY A 17 -8.55 11.33 -20.11
N ILE A 18 -7.41 10.87 -20.64
CA ILE A 18 -7.16 10.75 -22.08
C ILE A 18 -7.33 9.28 -22.51
N MET A 19 -8.51 8.72 -22.19
CA MET A 19 -9.07 7.73 -23.09
C MET A 19 -9.50 8.50 -24.33
N LEU A 20 -9.02 8.09 -25.51
CA LEU A 20 -9.30 8.64 -26.85
C LEU A 20 -10.79 8.51 -27.26
N ILE A 21 -11.70 8.74 -26.32
CA ILE A 21 -13.13 8.69 -26.51
C ILE A 21 -13.52 10.05 -27.08
N PRO A 22 -14.11 10.11 -28.29
CA PRO A 22 -14.60 11.36 -28.85
C PRO A 22 -15.58 12.00 -27.86
N LEU A 23 -15.17 13.13 -27.28
CA LEU A 23 -15.95 13.82 -26.25
C LEU A 23 -17.22 14.41 -26.87
N SER A 24 -18.37 13.92 -26.43
CA SER A 24 -19.66 14.46 -26.85
C SER A 24 -19.83 15.91 -26.38
N LYS A 25 -20.73 16.67 -27.02
CA LYS A 25 -21.09 18.04 -26.57
C LYS A 25 -21.56 18.06 -25.10
N LYS A 26 -22.28 17.01 -24.67
CA LYS A 26 -22.73 16.84 -23.27
C LYS A 26 -21.56 16.64 -22.32
N THR A 27 -20.58 15.83 -22.71
CA THR A 27 -19.35 15.58 -21.93
C THR A 27 -18.51 16.83 -21.77
N LYS A 28 -18.33 17.60 -22.85
CA LYS A 28 -17.62 18.90 -22.80
C LYS A 28 -18.34 19.89 -21.89
N LYS A 29 -19.67 20.00 -21.99
CA LYS A 29 -20.47 20.85 -21.10
C LYS A 29 -20.32 20.46 -19.63
N PHE A 30 -20.35 19.16 -19.31
CA PHE A 30 -20.11 18.68 -17.95
C PHE A 30 -18.71 19.05 -17.45
N GLY A 31 -17.68 18.90 -18.28
CA GLY A 31 -16.31 19.32 -17.94
C GLY A 31 -16.22 20.80 -17.59
N VAL A 32 -16.85 21.68 -18.37
CA VAL A 32 -16.87 23.12 -18.06
C VAL A 32 -17.57 23.41 -16.72
N ILE A 33 -18.73 22.79 -16.47
CA ILE A 33 -19.45 22.96 -15.20
C ILE A 33 -18.60 22.47 -14.03
N LEU A 34 -17.99 21.29 -14.16
CA LEU A 34 -17.14 20.72 -13.11
C LEU A 34 -15.93 21.61 -12.83
N LEU A 35 -15.32 22.18 -13.87
CA LEU A 35 -14.21 23.12 -13.71
C LEU A 35 -14.67 24.37 -12.93
N SER A 36 -15.83 24.95 -13.27
CA SER A 36 -16.40 26.08 -12.52
C SER A 36 -16.67 25.72 -11.05
N VAL A 37 -17.17 24.51 -10.78
CA VAL A 37 -17.37 24.02 -9.40
C VAL A 37 -16.05 23.86 -8.65
N CYS A 38 -15.01 23.32 -9.30
CA CYS A 38 -13.68 23.19 -8.69
C CYS A 38 -13.07 24.56 -8.37
N VAL A 39 -13.17 25.52 -9.30
CA VAL A 39 -12.71 26.91 -9.06
C VAL A 39 -13.49 27.57 -7.93
N PHE A 40 -14.81 27.38 -7.89
CA PHE A 40 -15.64 27.89 -6.80
C PHE A 40 -15.23 27.29 -5.45
N ALA A 41 -15.06 25.96 -5.37
CA ALA A 41 -14.61 25.30 -4.15
C ALA A 41 -13.21 25.79 -3.72
N GLU A 42 -12.33 26.02 -4.68
CA GLU A 42 -10.98 26.52 -4.45
C GLU A 42 -10.96 27.93 -3.86
N VAL A 43 -11.83 28.82 -4.34
CA VAL A 43 -11.91 30.20 -3.84
C VAL A 43 -12.65 30.27 -2.51
N PHE A 44 -13.78 29.57 -2.36
CA PHE A 44 -14.70 29.80 -1.24
C PHE A 44 -14.69 28.72 -0.16
N ILE A 45 -14.37 27.47 -0.48
CA ILE A 45 -14.37 26.36 0.49
C ILE A 45 -12.96 26.16 1.04
N PHE A 46 -11.99 25.91 0.17
CA PHE A 46 -10.63 25.58 0.62
C PHE A 46 -9.80 26.78 1.08
N ASN A 47 -10.29 28.00 0.85
CA ASN A 47 -9.66 29.25 1.30
C ASN A 47 -10.61 30.06 2.20
N TYR A 48 -11.53 29.40 2.91
CA TYR A 48 -12.51 30.11 3.73
C TYR A 48 -11.85 30.99 4.83
N HIS A 49 -10.69 30.57 5.36
CA HIS A 49 -9.91 31.33 6.35
C HIS A 49 -9.40 32.68 5.81
N SER A 50 -9.24 32.84 4.49
CA SER A 50 -8.95 34.16 3.88
C SER A 50 -10.04 35.20 4.13
N TYR A 51 -11.26 34.75 4.47
CA TYR A 51 -12.39 35.61 4.81
C TYR A 51 -12.64 35.75 6.32
N HIS A 52 -11.78 35.15 7.18
CA HIS A 52 -11.96 35.11 8.64
C HIS A 52 -12.12 36.51 9.27
N LEU A 53 -11.37 37.49 8.76
CA LEU A 53 -11.39 38.86 9.26
C LEU A 53 -12.51 39.73 8.64
N CYS A 54 -13.18 39.29 7.58
CA CYS A 54 -14.06 40.15 6.77
C CYS A 54 -15.33 40.66 7.48
N PHE A 55 -15.79 39.96 8.52
CA PHE A 55 -17.08 40.26 9.17
C PHE A 55 -16.93 40.82 10.60
N GLY A 56 -15.71 41.12 11.04
CA GLY A 56 -15.41 41.64 12.37
C GLY A 56 -14.62 42.94 12.36
N ASN A 57 -14.69 43.68 13.46
CA ASN A 57 -13.85 44.86 13.69
C ASN A 57 -12.45 44.40 14.14
N TYR A 58 -11.60 44.04 13.19
CA TYR A 58 -10.20 43.66 13.40
C TYR A 58 -9.28 44.73 12.83
N GLU A 59 -8.45 45.32 13.68
CA GLU A 59 -7.44 46.31 13.28
C GLU A 59 -6.07 45.63 13.19
N GLU A 60 -5.39 45.77 12.06
CA GLU A 60 -4.04 45.24 11.88
C GLU A 60 -3.06 46.01 12.76
N LYS A 61 -2.30 45.31 13.61
CA LYS A 61 -1.36 45.92 14.55
C LYS A 61 -0.11 45.08 14.68
N SER A 62 1.04 45.69 14.40
CA SER A 62 2.34 45.07 14.67
C SER A 62 2.61 45.08 16.17
N LEU A 63 2.85 43.90 16.74
CA LEU A 63 3.20 43.74 18.15
C LEU A 63 4.71 43.91 18.31
N SER A 64 5.11 45.07 18.84
CA SER A 64 6.53 45.42 18.99
C SER A 64 7.24 44.43 19.91
N LEU A 65 8.22 43.72 19.35
CA LEU A 65 9.12 42.83 20.07
C LEU A 65 9.89 43.56 21.18
N ALA A 66 10.23 44.84 20.99
CA ALA A 66 10.93 45.64 22.01
C ALA A 66 10.14 45.80 23.32
N ASN A 67 8.81 45.72 23.27
CA ASN A 67 7.93 45.86 24.43
C ASN A 67 7.50 44.50 25.02
N ALA A 68 8.00 43.39 24.46
CA ALA A 68 7.64 42.05 24.90
C ALA A 68 8.52 41.57 26.06
N GLN A 69 7.94 40.73 26.92
CA GLN A 69 8.68 40.00 27.95
C GLN A 69 9.11 38.63 27.41
N TYR A 70 10.42 38.34 27.50
CA TYR A 70 11.00 37.10 27.00
C TYR A 70 11.32 36.14 28.14
N SER A 71 10.99 34.87 27.94
CA SER A 71 11.52 33.76 28.73
C SER A 71 12.12 32.75 27.77
N THR A 72 13.40 32.45 27.93
CA THR A 72 14.14 31.49 27.10
C THR A 72 14.65 30.37 28.00
N GLU A 73 14.40 29.12 27.62
CA GLU A 73 14.97 27.97 28.30
C GLU A 73 16.13 27.39 27.48
N SER A 74 17.28 27.21 28.16
CA SER A 74 18.48 26.40 27.86
C SER A 74 19.75 27.05 27.28
N LEU A 75 20.87 26.46 27.72
CA LEU A 75 22.27 26.86 27.53
C LEU A 75 22.67 26.86 26.05
N ASN A 76 23.33 27.94 25.63
CA ASN A 76 24.10 28.13 24.39
C ASN A 76 23.33 28.29 23.06
N PHE A 77 22.11 27.75 22.86
CA PHE A 77 21.32 28.04 21.66
C PHE A 77 19.79 27.97 21.91
N ILE A 78 19.05 28.91 21.34
CA ILE A 78 17.59 29.07 21.57
C ILE A 78 16.81 27.96 20.83
N ASN A 79 16.31 26.97 21.55
CA ASN A 79 15.41 25.92 21.03
C ASN A 79 13.94 26.12 21.47
N LYS A 80 13.69 26.98 22.46
CA LYS A 80 12.36 27.34 22.94
C LYS A 80 12.34 28.78 23.47
N THR A 81 11.41 29.59 22.96
CA THR A 81 11.23 30.98 23.36
C THR A 81 9.77 31.28 23.62
N THR A 82 9.48 31.88 24.76
CA THR A 82 8.17 32.43 25.08
C THR A 82 8.23 33.95 25.03
N ILE A 83 7.39 34.55 24.18
CA ILE A 83 7.24 35.98 23.97
C ILE A 83 5.88 36.40 24.53
N SER A 84 5.87 37.26 25.55
CA SER A 84 4.63 37.74 26.20
C SER A 84 4.39 39.23 25.93
N PHE A 85 3.21 39.56 25.41
CA PHE A 85 2.72 40.91 25.18
C PHE A 85 1.63 41.24 26.20
N LYS A 86 1.75 42.39 26.88
CA LYS A 86 0.77 42.90 27.84
C LYS A 86 0.06 44.13 27.30
N ASN A 87 -1.16 44.39 27.78
CA ASN A 87 -1.98 45.56 27.41
C ASN A 87 -2.19 45.69 25.88
N VAL A 88 -2.53 44.59 25.24
CA VAL A 88 -2.81 44.52 23.79
C VAL A 88 -4.14 45.21 23.47
N ASP A 89 -5.16 44.98 24.31
CA ASP A 89 -6.49 45.61 24.39
C ASP A 89 -7.26 45.74 23.06
N GLN A 90 -7.16 44.72 22.20
CA GLN A 90 -7.84 44.67 20.91
C GLN A 90 -8.38 43.28 20.62
N ARG A 91 -9.32 43.19 19.66
CA ARG A 91 -9.76 41.89 19.13
C ARG A 91 -8.65 41.30 18.27
N ILE A 92 -8.36 40.02 18.45
CA ILE A 92 -7.35 39.30 17.66
C ILE A 92 -8.01 38.09 17.00
N GLY A 93 -8.12 38.12 15.68
CA GLY A 93 -8.66 37.03 14.85
C GLY A 93 -7.57 36.23 14.13
N THR A 94 -6.40 36.81 13.89
CA THR A 94 -5.24 36.11 13.33
C THR A 94 -3.95 36.61 13.95
N LEU A 95 -2.90 35.78 13.91
CA LEU A 95 -1.55 36.14 14.32
C LEU A 95 -0.57 35.69 13.24
N TYR A 96 0.04 36.64 12.52
CA TYR A 96 1.15 36.38 11.62
C TYR A 96 2.46 36.44 12.39
N ILE A 97 3.27 35.39 12.28
CA ILE A 97 4.56 35.26 12.95
C ILE A 97 5.63 35.17 11.88
N ASP A 98 6.36 36.26 11.68
CA ASP A 98 7.49 36.24 10.76
C ASP A 98 8.67 35.53 11.42
N CYS A 99 8.73 34.22 11.19
CA CYS A 99 9.76 33.34 11.70
C CYS A 99 10.62 32.82 10.54
N THR A 100 11.93 32.97 10.65
CA THR A 100 12.90 32.42 9.70
C THR A 100 13.66 31.28 10.35
N LEU A 101 13.61 30.08 9.75
CA LEU A 101 14.38 28.93 10.19
C LEU A 101 15.78 28.97 9.57
N HIS A 102 16.80 28.74 10.39
CA HIS A 102 18.21 28.74 9.99
C HIS A 102 18.79 27.34 9.98
N ASP A 103 19.66 27.06 9.02
CA ASP A 103 20.44 25.83 9.01
C ASP A 103 21.55 25.91 10.07
N SER A 104 21.67 24.92 10.94
CA SER A 104 22.86 24.76 11.77
C SER A 104 24.06 24.46 10.86
N ALA A 105 24.97 25.44 10.73
CA ALA A 105 26.21 25.31 9.96
C ALA A 105 27.25 24.36 10.60
N TYR A 106 26.98 23.84 11.81
CA TYR A 106 27.97 23.17 12.66
C TYR A 106 27.87 21.64 12.73
N LEU A 107 26.94 21.00 12.02
CA LEU A 107 26.71 19.55 12.15
C LEU A 107 26.82 18.87 10.77
N GLU A 108 28.06 18.59 10.36
CA GLU A 108 28.42 17.84 9.15
C GLU A 108 28.36 16.31 9.33
N ASP A 109 27.94 15.79 10.48
CA ASP A 109 27.82 14.35 10.68
C ASP A 109 26.56 13.74 10.04
N PHE A 110 26.79 12.65 9.32
CA PHE A 110 25.78 11.91 8.54
C PHE A 110 24.64 11.37 9.42
N GLU A 111 24.90 11.05 10.70
CA GLU A 111 23.90 10.54 11.66
C GLU A 111 22.88 11.59 12.11
N ILE A 112 23.17 12.88 11.97
CA ILE A 112 22.27 13.97 12.43
C ILE A 112 21.31 14.41 11.32
N ARG A 113 21.64 14.19 10.04
CA ARG A 113 20.74 14.56 8.92
C ARG A 113 19.40 13.84 8.94
N THR A 114 19.32 12.64 9.51
CA THR A 114 18.08 11.86 9.65
C THR A 114 17.11 12.44 10.68
N LYS A 115 17.56 13.38 11.55
CA LYS A 115 16.74 14.07 12.56
C LYS A 115 16.44 15.54 12.23
N LYS A 116 16.80 16.06 11.05
CA LYS A 116 16.52 17.46 10.71
C LYS A 116 15.02 17.68 10.51
N THR A 117 14.33 18.18 11.52
CA THR A 117 12.96 18.66 11.38
C THR A 117 13.00 20.16 11.09
N ASN A 118 12.54 20.56 9.90
CA ASN A 118 12.54 21.97 9.47
C ASN A 118 11.24 22.69 9.90
N LEU A 119 10.88 22.57 11.18
CA LEU A 119 9.58 23.03 11.68
C LEU A 119 9.68 23.67 13.06
N VAL A 120 8.88 24.72 13.28
CA VAL A 120 8.76 25.43 14.56
C VAL A 120 7.34 25.28 15.06
N ASN A 121 7.17 24.61 16.20
CA ASN A 121 5.89 24.50 16.88
C ASN A 121 5.57 25.81 17.59
N VAL A 122 4.34 26.30 17.41
CA VAL A 122 3.82 27.54 17.99
C VAL A 122 2.68 27.18 18.93
N LYS A 123 2.73 27.68 20.17
CA LYS A 123 1.63 27.64 21.12
C LYS A 123 1.24 29.04 21.52
N ILE A 124 -0.05 29.32 21.58
CA ILE A 124 -0.59 30.63 21.91
C ILE A 124 -1.48 30.51 23.14
N ASP A 125 -1.12 31.27 24.17
CA ASP A 125 -1.93 31.48 25.36
C ASP A 125 -2.47 32.92 25.34
N ALA A 126 -3.69 33.13 25.83
CA ALA A 126 -4.32 34.46 25.77
C ALA A 126 -5.23 34.73 26.98
N LYS A 127 -5.35 36.01 27.32
CA LYS A 127 -6.37 36.54 28.24
C LYS A 127 -7.39 37.32 27.43
N ASP A 128 -8.61 36.83 27.37
CA ASP A 128 -9.71 37.51 26.68
C ASP A 128 -10.76 38.05 27.68
N GLU A 129 -11.76 38.77 27.20
CA GLU A 129 -12.80 39.38 28.06
C GLU A 129 -13.55 38.35 28.92
N THR A 130 -13.59 37.08 28.50
CA THR A 130 -14.25 36.00 29.23
C THR A 130 -13.35 35.34 30.27
N TYR A 131 -12.04 35.55 30.20
CA TYR A 131 -11.05 34.98 31.10
C TYR A 131 -9.85 35.91 31.26
N SER A 132 -10.04 36.96 32.06
CA SER A 132 -9.09 38.07 32.23
C SER A 132 -8.15 37.91 33.42
N ALA A 133 -8.44 36.99 34.35
CA ALA A 133 -7.67 36.80 35.58
C ALA A 133 -6.31 36.12 35.37
N ASP A 134 -6.23 35.16 34.46
CA ASP A 134 -5.01 34.43 34.09
C ASP A 134 -5.04 34.03 32.60
N TYR A 135 -3.95 33.50 32.07
CA TYR A 135 -3.89 32.98 30.70
C TYR A 135 -4.75 31.72 30.55
N ARG A 136 -5.58 31.68 29.49
CA ARG A 136 -6.01 30.39 28.93
C ARG A 136 -4.81 29.78 28.23
N TYR A 137 -4.37 28.61 28.70
CA TYR A 137 -3.24 27.89 28.13
C TYR A 137 -3.68 27.03 26.94
N GLY A 138 -2.86 27.02 25.87
CA GLY A 138 -3.15 26.26 24.66
C GLY A 138 -4.40 26.74 23.93
N THR A 139 -4.61 28.06 23.88
CA THR A 139 -5.76 28.67 23.18
C THR A 139 -5.70 28.42 21.68
N ALA A 140 -4.49 28.33 21.12
CA ALA A 140 -4.26 27.85 19.76
C ALA A 140 -2.89 27.20 19.65
N ASP A 141 -2.77 26.24 18.74
CA ASP A 141 -1.53 25.59 18.34
C ASP A 141 -1.30 25.83 16.84
N GLY A 142 -0.04 25.92 16.44
CA GLY A 142 0.37 26.07 15.05
C GLY A 142 1.73 25.42 14.81
N VAL A 143 2.07 25.21 13.53
CA VAL A 143 3.40 24.74 13.14
C VAL A 143 3.84 25.56 11.94
N ILE A 144 4.99 26.23 12.04
CA ILE A 144 5.60 26.97 10.94
C ILE A 144 6.53 26.01 10.19
N ILE A 145 6.30 25.86 8.89
CA ILE A 145 7.11 25.01 7.99
C ILE A 145 8.04 25.93 7.21
N ARG A 146 9.30 25.49 7.05
CA ARG A 146 10.30 26.21 6.26
C ARG A 146 9.81 26.45 4.82
N ASN A 147 9.95 27.69 4.36
CA ASN A 147 9.56 28.14 3.02
C ASN A 147 8.05 28.00 2.70
N ASP A 148 7.20 27.87 3.71
CA ASP A 148 5.75 27.82 3.54
C ASP A 148 5.10 29.00 4.29
N GLU A 149 4.96 30.14 3.59
CA GLU A 149 4.41 31.39 4.16
C GLU A 149 3.01 31.20 4.74
N LYS A 150 2.23 30.24 4.22
CA LYS A 150 0.87 29.97 4.67
C LYS A 150 0.82 29.54 6.14
N THR A 151 1.90 28.94 6.60
CA THR A 151 2.02 28.32 7.93
C THR A 151 2.43 29.30 9.02
N LYS A 152 2.81 30.53 8.62
CA LYS A 152 3.18 31.61 9.54
C LYS A 152 1.97 32.32 10.16
N THR A 153 0.78 32.14 9.61
CA THR A 153 -0.45 32.73 10.16
C THR A 153 -1.23 31.70 10.96
N VAL A 154 -1.51 32.00 12.22
CA VAL A 154 -2.38 31.20 13.09
C VAL A 154 -3.74 31.87 13.23
N ILE A 155 -4.81 31.12 13.02
CA ILE A 155 -6.19 31.61 13.18
C ILE A 155 -6.59 31.55 14.64
N LEU A 156 -7.20 32.62 15.14
CA LEU A 156 -7.62 32.76 16.53
C LEU A 156 -9.12 33.04 16.62
N ASN A 157 -9.79 32.36 17.55
CA ASN A 157 -11.23 32.50 17.82
C ASN A 157 -11.45 32.99 19.26
N MET A 158 -10.99 34.21 19.54
CA MET A 158 -11.01 34.80 20.89
C MET A 158 -12.37 35.40 21.24
N SER A 159 -12.72 35.45 22.54
CA SER A 159 -13.96 36.06 23.02
C SER A 159 -13.73 37.51 23.47
N GLY A 160 -14.05 38.47 22.60
CA GLY A 160 -13.89 39.90 22.91
C GLY A 160 -12.46 40.41 22.69
N LYS A 161 -12.05 41.46 23.42
CA LYS A 161 -10.69 41.98 23.38
C LYS A 161 -9.72 41.07 24.14
N VAL A 162 -8.50 40.95 23.61
CA VAL A 162 -7.37 40.26 24.25
C VAL A 162 -6.54 41.29 25.00
N SER A 163 -6.39 41.13 26.31
CA SER A 163 -5.58 42.02 27.16
C SER A 163 -4.11 41.62 27.16
N ASP A 164 -3.82 40.33 27.36
CA ASP A 164 -2.47 39.77 27.33
C ASP A 164 -2.39 38.59 26.34
N LEU A 165 -1.27 38.46 25.62
CA LEU A 165 -1.00 37.40 24.66
C LEU A 165 0.38 36.81 24.91
N ARG A 166 0.51 35.49 24.89
CA ARG A 166 1.79 34.78 25.02
C ARG A 166 1.96 33.80 23.87
N VAL A 167 3.07 33.91 23.17
CA VAL A 167 3.44 33.08 22.03
C VAL A 167 4.69 32.29 22.39
N THR A 168 4.57 30.97 22.44
CA THR A 168 5.70 30.07 22.70
C THR A 168 6.08 29.38 21.40
N LEU A 169 7.31 29.60 20.95
CA LEU A 169 7.91 28.91 19.81
C LEU A 169 8.88 27.86 20.31
N SER A 170 8.86 26.68 19.71
CA SER A 170 9.78 25.59 20.02
C SER A 170 10.20 24.83 18.76
N ALA A 171 11.48 24.51 18.66
CA ALA A 171 12.04 23.71 17.58
C ALA A 171 12.75 22.48 18.16
N ASP A 172 12.93 21.45 17.35
CA ASP A 172 13.64 20.25 17.78
C ASP A 172 15.15 20.55 17.96
N GLU A 173 15.80 19.67 18.72
CA GLU A 173 17.22 19.78 19.05
C GLU A 173 18.10 19.91 17.79
N GLY A 174 18.91 20.96 17.72
CA GLY A 174 19.78 21.26 16.57
C GLY A 174 19.17 22.16 15.50
N CYS A 175 17.92 22.60 15.65
CA CYS A 175 17.27 23.57 14.77
C CYS A 175 17.16 24.95 15.43
N TYR A 176 17.41 26.01 14.66
CA TYR A 176 17.39 27.39 15.14
C TYR A 176 16.42 28.24 14.32
N PHE A 177 15.82 29.23 14.96
CA PHE A 177 14.91 30.15 14.30
C PHE A 177 15.10 31.58 14.81
N SER A 178 14.80 32.56 13.95
CA SER A 178 14.71 33.97 14.33
C SER A 178 13.28 34.46 14.12
N VAL A 179 12.75 35.15 15.14
CA VAL A 179 11.44 35.82 15.04
C VAL A 179 11.71 37.29 14.72
N ASN A 180 11.33 37.71 13.52
CA ASN A 180 11.56 39.07 13.02
C ASN A 180 10.41 40.01 13.41
N GLY A 181 9.20 39.47 13.56
CA GLY A 181 8.02 40.26 13.94
C GLY A 181 6.80 39.40 14.18
N ILE A 182 5.83 39.95 14.91
CA ILE A 182 4.53 39.36 15.13
C ILE A 182 3.47 40.43 14.83
N THR A 183 2.51 40.11 13.97
CA THR A 183 1.46 41.03 13.55
C THR A 183 0.09 40.42 13.85
N ALA A 184 -0.72 41.14 14.62
CA ALA A 184 -2.10 40.77 14.89
C ALA A 184 -3.01 41.22 13.75
N ASN A 185 -4.02 40.40 13.42
CA ASN A 185 -5.05 40.68 12.41
C ASN A 185 -4.51 40.91 10.99
N SER A 186 -3.36 40.31 10.64
CA SER A 186 -2.90 40.31 9.26
C SER A 186 -3.81 39.41 8.40
N HIS A 187 -4.07 39.85 7.17
CA HIS A 187 -4.92 39.12 6.24
C HIS A 187 -4.30 37.78 5.83
N VAL A 188 -5.11 36.72 5.88
CA VAL A 188 -4.70 35.41 5.37
C VAL A 188 -4.81 35.44 3.84
N PRO A 189 -3.69 35.31 3.10
CA PRO A 189 -3.73 35.38 1.64
C PRO A 189 -4.53 34.22 1.04
N LEU A 190 -5.15 34.46 -0.12
CA LEU A 190 -5.74 33.39 -0.93
C LEU A 190 -4.62 32.52 -1.50
N ASP A 191 -4.71 31.21 -1.30
CA ASP A 191 -3.77 30.23 -1.83
C ASP A 191 -4.50 29.17 -2.66
N ILE A 192 -4.51 29.42 -3.97
CA ILE A 192 -5.19 28.59 -4.96
C ILE A 192 -4.25 27.45 -5.37
N SER A 193 -4.60 26.23 -4.96
CA SER A 193 -3.97 24.98 -5.35
C SER A 193 -4.55 24.43 -6.65
N ALA A 194 -3.88 24.72 -7.76
CA ALA A 194 -4.17 24.09 -9.04
C ALA A 194 -4.10 22.55 -8.95
N PHE A 195 -3.19 22.02 -8.11
CA PHE A 195 -3.04 20.59 -7.89
C PHE A 195 -4.33 19.96 -7.31
N ARG A 196 -4.86 20.52 -6.22
CA ARG A 196 -6.10 20.05 -5.59
C ARG A 196 -7.28 20.10 -6.56
N ALA A 197 -7.42 21.22 -7.26
CA ALA A 197 -8.47 21.40 -8.26
C ALA A 197 -8.38 20.38 -9.40
N ILE A 198 -7.17 20.13 -9.94
CA ILE A 198 -6.94 19.13 -11.00
C ILE A 198 -7.20 17.71 -10.49
N LEU A 199 -6.82 17.39 -9.26
CA LEU A 199 -7.04 16.08 -8.64
C LEU A 199 -8.55 15.78 -8.52
N ILE A 200 -9.31 16.70 -7.92
CA ILE A 200 -10.76 16.58 -7.75
C ILE A 200 -11.45 16.52 -9.12
N PHE A 201 -11.07 17.43 -10.02
CA PHE A 201 -11.59 17.46 -11.39
C PHE A 201 -11.35 16.12 -12.09
N SER A 202 -10.12 15.62 -12.08
CA SER A 202 -9.74 14.38 -12.78
C SER A 202 -10.51 13.17 -12.25
N LEU A 203 -10.64 13.04 -10.92
CA LEU A 203 -11.36 11.94 -10.29
C LEU A 203 -12.85 11.95 -10.67
N VAL A 204 -13.53 13.09 -10.51
CA VAL A 204 -14.96 13.23 -10.81
C VAL A 204 -15.23 13.14 -12.31
N PHE A 205 -14.35 13.70 -13.14
CA PHE A 205 -14.46 13.64 -14.59
C PHE A 205 -14.25 12.21 -15.10
N MET A 206 -13.28 11.47 -14.56
CA MET A 206 -13.09 10.05 -14.88
C MET A 206 -14.33 9.23 -14.54
N MET A 207 -14.92 9.40 -13.35
CA MET A 207 -16.17 8.73 -12.99
C MET A 207 -17.29 9.06 -13.97
N TYR A 208 -17.42 10.33 -14.37
CA TYR A 208 -18.40 10.74 -15.37
C TYR A 208 -18.17 10.05 -16.73
N LEU A 209 -16.92 9.96 -17.19
CA LEU A 209 -16.58 9.29 -18.46
C LEU A 209 -16.94 7.81 -18.44
N LEU A 210 -16.61 7.11 -17.35
CA LEU A 210 -16.95 5.70 -17.16
C LEU A 210 -18.47 5.47 -17.15
N LEU A 211 -19.24 6.40 -16.59
CA LEU A 211 -20.70 6.28 -16.49
C LEU A 211 -21.47 6.68 -17.75
N ASN A 212 -20.97 7.65 -18.53
CA ASN A 212 -21.80 8.33 -19.52
C ASN A 212 -21.34 8.19 -20.98
N THR A 213 -20.13 7.69 -21.24
CA THR A 213 -19.63 7.61 -22.63
C THR A 213 -20.14 6.35 -23.34
N LYS A 214 -20.50 6.49 -24.63
CA LYS A 214 -21.02 5.36 -25.44
C LYS A 214 -20.06 4.18 -25.45
N THR A 215 -18.76 4.43 -25.67
CA THR A 215 -17.70 3.40 -25.65
C THR A 215 -17.68 2.64 -24.32
N MET A 216 -17.86 3.31 -23.18
CA MET A 216 -17.86 2.69 -21.86
C MET A 216 -19.13 1.89 -21.55
N GLN A 217 -20.23 2.19 -22.23
CA GLN A 217 -21.49 1.47 -22.11
C GLN A 217 -21.60 0.28 -23.09
N SER A 218 -20.74 0.22 -24.11
CA SER A 218 -20.59 -0.93 -25.00
C SER A 218 -19.92 -2.12 -24.31
N THR A 219 -20.05 -3.30 -24.92
CA THR A 219 -19.47 -4.54 -24.38
C THR A 219 -17.97 -4.62 -24.65
N VAL A 220 -17.26 -5.43 -23.86
CA VAL A 220 -15.83 -5.70 -24.05
C VAL A 220 -15.54 -6.35 -25.41
N GLU A 221 -16.43 -7.22 -25.92
CA GLU A 221 -16.27 -7.80 -27.26
C GLU A 221 -16.35 -6.76 -28.38
N GLU A 222 -17.33 -5.85 -28.31
CA GLU A 222 -17.49 -4.76 -29.28
C GLU A 222 -16.30 -3.80 -29.25
N GLN A 223 -15.76 -3.53 -28.06
CA GLN A 223 -14.71 -2.54 -27.82
C GLN A 223 -13.39 -3.16 -27.34
N SER A 224 -13.02 -4.32 -27.91
CA SER A 224 -11.86 -5.09 -27.45
C SER A 224 -10.53 -4.34 -27.53
N GLY A 225 -10.37 -3.47 -28.55
CA GLY A 225 -9.21 -2.58 -28.67
C GLY A 225 -9.17 -1.52 -27.57
N ALA A 226 -10.31 -0.90 -27.25
CA ALA A 226 -10.41 0.06 -26.16
C ALA A 226 -10.16 -0.62 -24.79
N PHE A 227 -10.62 -1.86 -24.59
CA PHE A 227 -10.31 -2.61 -23.37
C PHE A 227 -8.82 -2.91 -23.23
N ALA A 228 -8.16 -3.32 -24.30
CA ALA A 228 -6.71 -3.56 -24.31
C ALA A 228 -5.94 -2.26 -24.01
N TYR A 229 -6.32 -1.16 -24.66
CA TYR A 229 -5.70 0.15 -24.43
C TYR A 229 -5.91 0.64 -23.00
N SER A 230 -7.14 0.60 -22.47
CA SER A 230 -7.44 0.97 -21.08
C SER A 230 -6.66 0.11 -20.09
N THR A 231 -6.53 -1.19 -20.35
CA THR A 231 -5.71 -2.10 -19.52
C THR A 231 -4.24 -1.67 -19.54
N PHE A 232 -3.69 -1.36 -20.73
CA PHE A 232 -2.31 -0.90 -20.87
C PHE A 232 -2.08 0.41 -20.12
N VAL A 233 -2.95 1.42 -20.30
CA VAL A 233 -2.84 2.73 -19.65
C VAL A 233 -2.93 2.60 -18.13
N ILE A 234 -3.94 1.88 -17.62
CA ILE A 234 -4.10 1.66 -16.18
C ILE A 234 -2.87 0.94 -15.62
N THR A 235 -2.37 -0.09 -16.31
CA THR A 235 -1.16 -0.79 -15.86
C THR A 235 0.04 0.14 -15.83
N GLY A 236 0.26 0.95 -16.87
CA GLY A 236 1.35 1.93 -16.90
C GLY A 236 1.29 2.94 -15.73
N ILE A 237 0.09 3.40 -15.40
CA ILE A 237 -0.18 4.27 -14.25
C ILE A 237 0.14 3.56 -12.92
N MET A 238 -0.28 2.30 -12.76
CA MET A 238 0.01 1.51 -11.56
C MET A 238 1.51 1.26 -11.39
N LEU A 239 2.22 0.97 -12.49
CA LEU A 239 3.68 0.81 -12.49
C LEU A 239 4.39 2.12 -12.15
N ALA A 240 3.94 3.23 -12.72
CA ALA A 240 4.46 4.55 -12.41
C ALA A 240 4.24 4.87 -10.91
N PHE A 241 3.08 4.55 -10.35
CA PHE A 241 2.81 4.72 -8.92
C PHE A 241 3.73 3.85 -8.03
N ALA A 242 4.05 2.62 -8.44
CA ALA A 242 5.02 1.77 -7.74
C ALA A 242 6.44 2.39 -7.73
N VAL A 243 6.89 2.91 -8.87
CA VAL A 243 8.18 3.64 -8.97
C VAL A 243 8.17 4.85 -8.06
N PHE A 244 7.08 5.62 -8.08
CA PHE A 244 6.92 6.82 -7.28
C PHE A 244 7.02 6.55 -5.78
N ILE A 245 6.30 5.55 -5.25
CA ILE A 245 6.38 5.20 -3.82
C ILE A 245 7.80 4.75 -3.45
N THR A 246 8.46 3.98 -4.31
CA THR A 246 9.84 3.51 -4.07
C THR A 246 10.83 4.67 -4.03
N VAL A 247 10.74 5.59 -4.99
CA VAL A 247 11.57 6.80 -5.04
C VAL A 247 11.31 7.68 -3.82
N LEU A 248 10.04 7.81 -3.41
CA LEU A 248 9.64 8.55 -2.22
C LEU A 248 10.30 7.95 -0.97
N TYR A 249 10.25 6.62 -0.81
CA TYR A 249 10.91 5.91 0.29
C TYR A 249 12.43 6.16 0.31
N ASN A 250 13.10 5.93 -0.82
CA ASN A 250 14.56 6.10 -0.93
C ASN A 250 14.97 7.52 -0.56
N TYR A 251 14.31 8.51 -1.16
CA TYR A 251 14.65 9.91 -0.92
C TYR A 251 14.36 10.31 0.52
N ASN A 252 13.23 9.88 1.08
CA ASN A 252 12.91 10.18 2.47
C ASN A 252 13.92 9.58 3.46
N LYS A 253 14.46 8.39 3.16
CA LYS A 253 15.41 7.70 4.03
C LYS A 253 16.85 8.19 3.89
N SER A 254 17.26 8.57 2.68
CA SER A 254 18.68 8.74 2.34
C SER A 254 19.01 9.96 1.48
N GLY A 255 18.01 10.74 1.05
CA GLY A 255 18.19 11.90 0.17
C GLY A 255 18.53 11.57 -1.29
N ILE A 256 18.59 10.28 -1.67
CA ILE A 256 18.83 9.82 -3.04
C ILE A 256 17.56 9.21 -3.64
N LEU A 257 17.36 9.36 -4.95
CA LEU A 257 16.15 8.86 -5.64
C LEU A 257 16.19 7.34 -5.85
N PHE A 258 17.36 6.82 -6.20
CA PHE A 258 17.61 5.40 -6.42
C PHE A 258 18.90 5.01 -5.72
N ASN A 259 18.92 3.81 -5.13
CA ASN A 259 20.13 3.28 -4.55
C ASN A 259 21.14 2.93 -5.65
N SER A 260 22.43 3.07 -5.30
CA SER A 260 23.50 2.61 -6.18
C SER A 260 23.37 1.11 -6.44
N LEU A 261 23.59 0.68 -7.67
CA LEU A 261 23.72 -0.74 -8.01
C LEU A 261 25.10 -1.31 -7.63
N ALA A 262 25.98 -0.49 -7.05
CA ALA A 262 27.29 -0.88 -6.55
C ALA A 262 27.30 -0.97 -5.01
N GLN A 263 26.31 -1.64 -4.40
CA GLN A 263 26.31 -1.81 -2.93
C GLN A 263 27.39 -2.79 -2.50
N THR A 264 28.13 -2.42 -1.45
CA THR A 264 29.15 -3.29 -0.82
C THR A 264 28.60 -4.10 0.35
N SER A 265 27.37 -3.84 0.77
CA SER A 265 26.67 -4.57 1.82
C SER A 265 25.18 -4.72 1.49
N GLY A 266 24.51 -5.62 2.18
CA GLY A 266 23.11 -5.93 2.01
C GLY A 266 22.49 -6.52 3.27
N ASN A 267 21.43 -7.29 3.09
CA ASN A 267 20.74 -7.98 4.19
C ASN A 267 20.80 -9.50 4.00
N GLN A 268 20.03 -10.23 4.80
CA GLN A 268 19.99 -11.68 4.79
C GLN A 268 19.71 -12.30 3.41
N ILE A 269 18.88 -11.65 2.58
CA ILE A 269 18.56 -12.12 1.21
C ILE A 269 19.55 -11.56 0.19
N SER A 270 19.83 -10.26 0.23
CA SER A 270 20.60 -9.59 -0.82
C SER A 270 22.11 -9.81 -0.73
N GLN A 271 22.62 -10.19 0.46
CA GLN A 271 24.03 -10.44 0.73
C GLN A 271 24.26 -11.82 1.36
N GLU A 272 23.74 -12.09 2.55
CA GLU A 272 24.23 -13.23 3.35
C GLU A 272 23.93 -14.59 2.70
N LEU A 273 22.74 -14.76 2.12
CA LEU A 273 22.40 -15.94 1.32
C LEU A 273 23.22 -16.03 0.02
N VAL A 274 23.51 -14.90 -0.62
CA VAL A 274 24.36 -14.85 -1.82
C VAL A 274 25.75 -15.38 -1.49
N ASP A 275 26.32 -14.91 -0.39
CA ASP A 275 27.65 -15.30 0.07
C ASP A 275 27.70 -16.75 0.54
N ALA A 276 26.66 -17.23 1.24
CA ALA A 276 26.53 -18.64 1.58
C ALA A 276 26.56 -19.53 0.31
N PHE A 277 25.75 -19.19 -0.70
CA PHE A 277 25.66 -19.96 -1.94
C PHE A 277 26.92 -19.90 -2.78
N LYS A 278 27.61 -18.75 -2.84
CA LYS A 278 28.93 -18.63 -3.49
C LYS A 278 29.98 -19.55 -2.87
N ASN A 279 29.87 -19.80 -1.57
CA ASN A 279 30.75 -20.72 -0.84
C ASN A 279 30.26 -22.17 -0.87
N GLY A 280 29.19 -22.49 -1.62
CA GLY A 280 28.65 -23.86 -1.72
C GLY A 280 28.01 -24.37 -0.43
N ARG A 281 27.55 -23.47 0.45
CA ARG A 281 26.94 -23.81 1.75
C ARG A 281 25.52 -23.25 1.86
N VAL A 282 24.68 -23.91 2.65
CA VAL A 282 23.34 -23.40 3.01
C VAL A 282 23.33 -22.65 4.34
N THR A 283 24.39 -22.83 5.14
CA THR A 283 24.64 -22.11 6.39
C THR A 283 25.18 -20.72 6.06
N LEU A 284 24.76 -19.71 6.82
CA LEU A 284 25.33 -18.37 6.72
C LEU A 284 26.80 -18.39 7.16
N LEU A 285 27.57 -17.39 6.70
CA LEU A 285 29.00 -17.32 6.98
C LEU A 285 29.30 -16.90 8.42
N ASP A 286 28.43 -16.06 9.00
CA ASP A 286 28.54 -15.62 10.38
C ASP A 286 28.23 -16.76 11.35
N THR A 287 29.02 -16.85 12.42
CA THR A 287 28.87 -17.86 13.47
C THR A 287 28.11 -17.28 14.67
N PRO A 288 27.15 -18.02 15.27
CA PRO A 288 26.54 -17.61 16.52
C PRO A 288 27.58 -17.45 17.64
N PRO A 289 27.44 -16.45 18.52
CA PRO A 289 28.36 -16.28 19.63
C PRO A 289 28.15 -17.38 20.67
N GLN A 290 29.24 -17.79 21.34
CA GLN A 290 29.26 -18.95 22.22
C GLN A 290 28.27 -18.82 23.40
N ASN A 291 28.16 -17.62 23.98
CA ASN A 291 27.20 -17.33 25.05
C ASN A 291 25.73 -17.51 24.61
N LEU A 292 25.40 -17.26 23.33
CA LEU A 292 24.06 -17.57 22.80
C LEU A 292 23.83 -19.07 22.68
N LEU A 293 24.87 -19.84 22.35
CA LEU A 293 24.78 -21.30 22.25
C LEU A 293 24.71 -22.01 23.61
N GLU A 294 25.22 -21.37 24.65
CA GLU A 294 25.21 -21.86 26.02
C GLU A 294 23.88 -21.56 26.75
N MET A 295 23.00 -20.76 26.17
CA MET A 295 21.68 -20.51 26.73
C MET A 295 20.83 -21.78 26.75
N ASP A 296 20.09 -21.97 27.84
CA ASP A 296 19.10 -23.05 27.95
C ASP A 296 17.98 -22.89 26.91
N ASN A 297 17.53 -21.65 26.67
CA ASN A 297 16.56 -21.32 25.62
C ASN A 297 16.98 -20.06 24.85
N PRO A 298 17.72 -20.20 23.74
CA PRO A 298 18.15 -19.06 22.94
C PRO A 298 17.01 -18.40 22.14
N TYR A 299 15.82 -19.01 22.08
CA TYR A 299 14.69 -18.47 21.33
C TYR A 299 13.87 -17.46 22.15
N ASP A 300 13.95 -17.52 23.48
CA ASP A 300 13.35 -16.52 24.37
C ASP A 300 14.01 -15.14 24.16
N TRP A 301 13.21 -14.18 23.68
CA TRP A 301 13.67 -12.82 23.42
C TRP A 301 13.98 -12.04 24.70
N GLY A 302 13.19 -12.24 25.76
CA GLY A 302 13.37 -11.59 27.04
C GLY A 302 14.65 -12.05 27.75
N ALA A 303 14.92 -13.36 27.72
CA ALA A 303 16.15 -13.93 28.25
C ALA A 303 17.40 -13.36 27.55
N ARG A 304 17.39 -13.30 26.21
CA ARG A 304 18.49 -12.72 25.43
C ARG A 304 18.75 -11.25 25.78
N ILE A 305 17.70 -10.45 25.97
CA ILE A 305 17.82 -9.03 26.36
C ILE A 305 18.36 -8.89 27.78
N ALA A 306 17.86 -9.68 28.73
CA ALA A 306 18.27 -9.62 30.13
C ALA A 306 19.77 -9.92 30.31
N GLU A 307 20.30 -10.84 29.50
CA GLU A 307 21.72 -11.19 29.48
C GLU A 307 22.57 -10.27 28.57
N GLY A 308 21.96 -9.32 27.87
CA GLY A 308 22.66 -8.38 26.99
C GLY A 308 23.37 -9.04 25.80
N LEU A 309 22.84 -10.17 25.32
CA LEU A 309 23.50 -10.97 24.29
C LEU A 309 23.36 -10.35 22.90
N SER A 310 24.45 -10.39 22.13
CA SER A 310 24.43 -10.05 20.71
C SER A 310 23.93 -11.24 19.90
N TYR A 311 23.01 -11.00 18.96
CA TYR A 311 22.52 -12.02 18.03
C TYR A 311 22.02 -11.36 16.75
N LYS A 312 21.83 -12.17 15.70
CA LYS A 312 21.29 -11.71 14.43
C LYS A 312 19.76 -11.78 14.45
N TRP A 313 19.11 -10.62 14.32
CA TRP A 313 17.66 -10.49 14.30
C TRP A 313 17.03 -11.29 13.15
N ASP A 314 16.01 -12.09 13.44
CA ASP A 314 15.21 -12.78 12.41
C ASP A 314 16.04 -13.74 11.53
N HIS A 315 17.08 -14.31 12.16
CA HIS A 315 17.87 -15.42 11.65
C HIS A 315 17.42 -16.71 12.31
N LEU A 316 17.63 -17.82 11.62
CA LEU A 316 17.37 -19.13 12.18
C LEU A 316 18.61 -19.63 12.91
N LEU A 317 18.47 -20.05 14.17
CA LEU A 317 19.52 -20.73 14.93
C LEU A 317 19.16 -22.21 15.04
N PHE A 318 19.92 -23.07 14.38
CA PHE A 318 19.72 -24.51 14.40
C PHE A 318 21.06 -25.24 14.40
N ASP A 319 21.23 -26.25 15.26
CA ASP A 319 22.46 -27.05 15.36
C ASP A 319 23.74 -26.18 15.45
N GLY A 320 23.69 -25.14 16.28
CA GLY A 320 24.81 -24.22 16.50
C GLY A 320 25.18 -23.32 15.32
N LYS A 321 24.33 -23.21 14.28
CA LYS A 321 24.62 -22.46 13.05
C LYS A 321 23.49 -21.49 12.71
N TYR A 322 23.85 -20.42 12.01
CA TYR A 322 22.88 -19.49 11.43
C TYR A 322 22.42 -19.92 10.04
N TYR A 323 21.11 -19.81 9.80
CA TYR A 323 20.47 -19.94 8.50
C TYR A 323 19.54 -18.76 8.22
N SER A 324 19.23 -18.52 6.95
CA SER A 324 18.15 -17.61 6.58
C SER A 324 16.81 -18.33 6.56
N TYR A 325 15.77 -17.66 7.05
CA TYR A 325 14.38 -18.11 6.94
C TYR A 325 13.81 -17.90 5.53
N TYR A 326 14.30 -16.90 4.80
CA TYR A 326 13.67 -16.42 3.58
C TYR A 326 13.84 -17.35 2.38
N GLY A 327 12.89 -17.21 1.46
CA GLY A 327 12.84 -17.95 0.22
C GLY A 327 14.04 -17.69 -0.70
N ILE A 328 14.50 -18.74 -1.38
CA ILE A 328 15.71 -18.73 -2.21
C ILE A 328 15.45 -18.32 -3.66
N ALA A 329 14.20 -18.30 -4.13
CA ALA A 329 13.88 -17.90 -5.51
C ALA A 329 14.40 -16.50 -5.89
N PRO A 330 14.16 -15.42 -5.11
CA PRO A 330 14.71 -14.11 -5.44
C PRO A 330 16.25 -14.11 -5.42
N VAL A 331 16.88 -14.90 -4.56
CA VAL A 331 18.35 -15.04 -4.51
C VAL A 331 18.86 -15.64 -5.81
N LEU A 332 18.31 -16.78 -6.22
CA LEU A 332 18.75 -17.51 -7.41
C LEU A 332 18.47 -16.78 -8.72
N LEU A 333 17.40 -15.97 -8.78
CA LEU A 333 16.96 -15.32 -10.01
C LEU A 333 17.45 -13.88 -10.17
N LEU A 334 17.81 -13.20 -9.07
CA LEU A 334 18.23 -11.80 -9.09
C LEU A 334 19.55 -11.58 -8.36
N PHE A 335 19.60 -11.82 -7.05
CA PHE A 335 20.72 -11.34 -6.22
C PHE A 335 22.03 -12.08 -6.49
N LEU A 336 22.02 -13.41 -6.57
CA LEU A 336 23.22 -14.22 -6.83
C LEU A 336 23.76 -13.98 -8.26
N PRO A 337 22.95 -14.07 -9.34
CA PRO A 337 23.44 -13.75 -10.67
C PRO A 337 24.01 -12.33 -10.78
N PHE A 338 23.35 -11.35 -10.16
CA PHE A 338 23.82 -9.97 -10.16
C PHE A 338 25.19 -9.82 -9.49
N ASN A 339 25.38 -10.46 -8.32
CA ASN A 339 26.65 -10.42 -7.62
C ASN A 339 27.78 -11.12 -8.39
N LEU A 340 27.49 -12.27 -9.01
CA LEU A 340 28.48 -12.98 -9.83
C LEU A 340 28.92 -12.17 -11.07
N LEU A 341 28.02 -11.35 -11.64
CA LEU A 341 28.31 -10.53 -12.81
C LEU A 341 29.01 -9.22 -12.47
N THR A 342 28.71 -8.61 -11.33
CA THR A 342 29.12 -7.23 -11.01
C THR A 342 30.11 -7.13 -9.85
N GLY A 343 30.17 -8.15 -8.98
CA GLY A 343 30.87 -8.10 -7.70
C GLY A 343 30.10 -7.36 -6.58
N TYR A 344 28.99 -6.69 -6.90
CA TYR A 344 28.21 -5.88 -5.96
C TYR A 344 26.90 -6.56 -5.53
N TYR A 345 26.28 -6.08 -4.46
CA TYR A 345 24.97 -6.54 -4.02
C TYR A 345 23.85 -5.69 -4.61
N PHE A 346 22.76 -6.34 -5.02
CA PHE A 346 21.61 -5.64 -5.58
C PHE A 346 20.79 -4.99 -4.47
N SER A 347 20.25 -3.81 -4.75
CA SER A 347 19.52 -3.04 -3.75
C SER A 347 18.12 -3.60 -3.46
N THR A 348 17.75 -3.61 -2.18
CA THR A 348 16.48 -4.19 -1.70
C THR A 348 15.25 -3.41 -2.17
N PRO A 349 15.14 -2.07 -1.98
CA PRO A 349 14.01 -1.29 -2.50
C PRO A 349 13.75 -1.51 -3.99
N GLU A 350 14.81 -1.52 -4.79
CA GLU A 350 14.75 -1.70 -6.23
C GLU A 350 14.32 -3.12 -6.61
N ALA A 351 14.75 -4.14 -5.86
CA ALA A 351 14.29 -5.52 -6.07
C ALA A 351 12.79 -5.67 -5.77
N VAL A 352 12.33 -5.11 -4.64
CA VAL A 352 10.91 -5.10 -4.26
C VAL A 352 10.08 -4.41 -5.34
N MET A 353 10.55 -3.25 -5.83
CA MET A 353 9.91 -2.52 -6.93
C MET A 353 9.84 -3.37 -8.20
N ILE A 354 10.93 -4.01 -8.63
CA ILE A 354 10.96 -4.84 -9.85
C ILE A 354 9.97 -6.01 -9.74
N PHE A 355 10.02 -6.79 -8.66
CA PHE A 355 9.11 -7.91 -8.47
C PHE A 355 7.65 -7.45 -8.39
N GLY A 356 7.37 -6.40 -7.61
CA GLY A 356 6.03 -5.85 -7.49
C GLY A 356 5.48 -5.32 -8.82
N MET A 357 6.31 -4.66 -9.64
CA MET A 357 5.95 -4.23 -11.00
C MET A 357 5.60 -5.41 -11.92
N ILE A 358 6.38 -6.50 -11.87
CA ILE A 358 6.05 -7.74 -12.59
C ILE A 358 4.69 -8.26 -12.14
N GLY A 359 4.45 -8.33 -10.83
CA GLY A 359 3.15 -8.75 -10.28
C GLY A 359 1.98 -7.89 -10.73
N ILE A 360 2.12 -6.55 -10.69
CA ILE A 360 1.11 -5.60 -11.18
C ILE A 360 0.79 -5.86 -12.66
N ALA A 361 1.81 -6.00 -13.50
CA ALA A 361 1.63 -6.26 -14.92
C ALA A 361 0.91 -7.59 -15.16
N PHE A 362 1.33 -8.67 -14.49
CA PHE A 362 0.71 -9.98 -14.66
C PHE A 362 -0.68 -10.09 -14.04
N LEU A 363 -0.99 -9.34 -12.98
CA LEU A 363 -2.35 -9.23 -12.45
C LEU A 363 -3.29 -8.55 -13.46
N SER A 364 -2.83 -7.48 -14.12
CA SER A 364 -3.58 -6.85 -15.22
C SER A 364 -3.78 -7.81 -16.40
N LEU A 365 -2.73 -8.52 -16.81
CA LEU A 365 -2.80 -9.49 -17.90
C LEU A 365 -3.71 -10.68 -17.56
N LEU A 366 -3.66 -11.17 -16.32
CA LEU A 366 -4.57 -12.20 -15.81
C LEU A 366 -6.01 -11.72 -15.88
N PHE A 367 -6.30 -10.52 -15.36
CA PHE A 367 -7.63 -9.95 -15.39
C PHE A 367 -8.14 -9.76 -16.83
N TYR A 368 -7.33 -9.15 -17.70
CA TYR A 368 -7.65 -8.95 -19.13
C TYR A 368 -7.98 -10.25 -19.85
N GLU A 369 -7.10 -11.26 -19.72
CA GLU A 369 -7.27 -12.56 -20.35
C GLU A 369 -8.51 -13.29 -19.82
N PHE A 370 -8.79 -13.14 -18.52
CA PHE A 370 -9.96 -13.73 -17.88
C PHE A 370 -11.27 -13.10 -18.36
N ILE A 371 -11.39 -11.77 -18.36
CA ILE A 371 -12.60 -11.07 -18.85
C ILE A 371 -12.86 -11.41 -20.32
N LYS A 372 -11.84 -11.40 -21.18
CA LYS A 372 -12.02 -11.72 -22.60
C LYS A 372 -12.51 -13.14 -22.86
N LYS A 373 -12.12 -14.11 -22.03
CA LYS A 373 -12.52 -15.52 -22.20
C LYS A 373 -13.89 -15.81 -21.62
N PHE A 374 -14.21 -15.24 -20.46
CA PHE A 374 -15.35 -15.69 -19.66
C PHE A 374 -16.48 -14.68 -19.60
N PHE A 375 -16.20 -13.38 -19.77
CA PHE A 375 -17.17 -12.31 -19.62
C PHE A 375 -17.06 -11.21 -20.71
N PRO A 376 -16.98 -11.59 -22.00
CA PRO A 376 -16.81 -10.63 -23.10
C PRO A 376 -18.00 -9.67 -23.28
N ARG A 377 -19.17 -10.01 -22.73
CA ARG A 377 -20.40 -9.21 -22.82
C ARG A 377 -20.57 -8.17 -21.71
N LEU A 378 -19.62 -8.09 -20.77
CA LEU A 378 -19.64 -7.06 -19.75
C LEU A 378 -19.51 -5.67 -20.38
N PRO A 379 -20.18 -4.65 -19.82
CA PRO A 379 -19.89 -3.26 -20.16
C PRO A 379 -18.42 -2.96 -19.92
N LEU A 380 -17.81 -2.21 -20.84
CA LEU A 380 -16.39 -1.83 -20.75
C LEU A 380 -16.11 -1.06 -19.44
N SER A 381 -17.03 -0.19 -19.02
CA SER A 381 -16.97 0.53 -17.73
C SER A 381 -16.84 -0.40 -16.53
N VAL A 382 -17.60 -1.50 -16.50
CA VAL A 382 -17.53 -2.50 -15.42
C VAL A 382 -16.17 -3.19 -15.42
N ALA A 383 -15.69 -3.62 -16.58
CA ALA A 383 -14.38 -4.28 -16.71
C ALA A 383 -13.21 -3.34 -16.31
N VAL A 384 -13.22 -2.09 -16.79
CA VAL A 384 -12.19 -1.08 -16.48
C VAL A 384 -12.20 -0.70 -15.00
N SER A 385 -13.39 -0.46 -14.43
CA SER A 385 -13.52 -0.13 -13.01
C SER A 385 -13.08 -1.30 -12.12
N SER A 386 -13.38 -2.54 -12.54
CA SER A 386 -12.93 -3.74 -11.83
C SER A 386 -11.42 -3.90 -11.84
N LEU A 387 -10.75 -3.57 -12.95
CA LEU A 387 -9.29 -3.56 -13.03
C LEU A 387 -8.69 -2.54 -12.04
N LEU A 388 -9.28 -1.34 -11.93
CA LEU A 388 -8.86 -0.35 -10.93
C LEU A 388 -9.02 -0.91 -9.50
N VAL A 389 -10.17 -1.48 -9.17
CA VAL A 389 -10.45 -2.03 -7.83
C VAL A 389 -9.42 -3.11 -7.46
N ILE A 390 -9.19 -4.10 -8.33
CA ILE A 390 -8.30 -5.22 -8.01
C ILE A 390 -6.83 -4.78 -7.91
N GLN A 391 -6.39 -3.81 -8.72
CA GLN A 391 -5.03 -3.29 -8.65
C GLN A 391 -4.78 -2.50 -7.36
N PHE A 392 -5.61 -1.48 -7.07
CA PHE A 392 -5.44 -0.66 -5.86
C PHE A 392 -5.59 -1.46 -4.57
N SER A 393 -6.41 -2.52 -4.58
CA SER A 393 -6.68 -3.33 -3.39
C SER A 393 -5.84 -4.61 -3.31
N SER A 394 -4.86 -4.79 -4.19
CA SER A 394 -3.93 -5.94 -4.19
C SER A 394 -2.96 -5.95 -3.00
N ALA A 395 -2.85 -4.85 -2.25
CA ALA A 395 -1.94 -4.67 -1.11
C ALA A 395 -0.43 -4.76 -1.44
N VAL A 396 -0.03 -4.94 -2.71
CA VAL A 396 1.38 -4.92 -3.11
C VAL A 396 2.05 -3.57 -2.82
N TYR A 397 1.29 -2.46 -2.84
CA TYR A 397 1.82 -1.12 -2.62
C TYR A 397 2.40 -0.90 -1.22
N TYR A 398 1.95 -1.64 -0.20
CA TYR A 398 2.57 -1.61 1.12
C TYR A 398 4.01 -2.11 1.10
N CYS A 399 4.36 -2.98 0.15
CA CYS A 399 5.72 -3.46 0.00
C CYS A 399 6.67 -2.34 -0.47
N PHE A 400 6.19 -1.42 -1.32
CA PHE A 400 7.01 -0.30 -1.80
C PHE A 400 7.17 0.80 -0.75
N ALA A 401 6.19 0.95 0.13
CA ALA A 401 6.18 1.99 1.17
C ALA A 401 7.16 1.69 2.33
N SER A 402 7.49 0.42 2.55
CA SER A 402 8.52 0.00 3.52
C SER A 402 9.27 -1.24 3.00
N PRO A 403 10.12 -1.12 1.97
CA PRO A 403 10.76 -2.25 1.31
C PRO A 403 11.98 -2.74 2.11
N LEU A 404 11.75 -3.67 3.05
CA LEU A 404 12.79 -4.42 3.74
C LEU A 404 12.92 -5.81 3.10
N PHE A 405 13.72 -6.69 3.72
CA PHE A 405 13.91 -8.05 3.21
C PHE A 405 12.62 -8.90 3.27
N TYR A 406 11.69 -8.61 4.19
CA TYR A 406 10.37 -9.24 4.20
C TYR A 406 9.65 -9.04 2.86
N GLU A 407 9.62 -7.78 2.41
CA GLU A 407 8.90 -7.33 1.22
C GLU A 407 9.50 -7.89 -0.07
N ILE A 408 10.78 -8.30 -0.08
CA ILE A 408 11.37 -9.04 -1.20
C ILE A 408 10.60 -10.35 -1.41
N ALA A 409 10.44 -11.13 -0.34
CA ALA A 409 9.74 -12.42 -0.40
C ALA A 409 8.25 -12.23 -0.78
N GLN A 410 7.61 -11.18 -0.26
CA GLN A 410 6.20 -10.89 -0.56
C GLN A 410 5.99 -10.45 -2.02
N SER A 411 6.77 -9.48 -2.49
CA SER A 411 6.64 -8.95 -3.84
C SER A 411 7.02 -9.99 -4.90
N SER A 412 8.05 -10.81 -4.67
CA SER A 412 8.41 -11.91 -5.57
C SER A 412 7.36 -13.03 -5.54
N GLY A 413 6.83 -13.39 -4.36
CA GLY A 413 5.74 -14.35 -4.22
C GLY A 413 4.47 -13.91 -4.95
N PHE A 414 4.08 -12.64 -4.79
CA PHE A 414 2.97 -12.01 -5.51
C PHE A 414 3.19 -12.07 -7.04
N ALA A 415 4.40 -11.69 -7.50
CA ALA A 415 4.75 -11.72 -8.93
C ALA A 415 4.58 -13.11 -9.55
N PHE A 416 5.21 -14.12 -8.95
CA PHE A 416 5.17 -15.48 -9.47
C PHE A 416 3.78 -16.13 -9.34
N THR A 417 3.01 -15.77 -8.32
CA THR A 417 1.61 -16.24 -8.20
C THR A 417 0.74 -15.65 -9.31
N CYS A 418 0.82 -14.35 -9.57
CA CYS A 418 0.09 -13.70 -10.66
C CYS A 418 0.50 -14.24 -12.04
N MET A 419 1.81 -14.42 -12.28
CA MET A 419 2.32 -15.07 -13.50
C MET A 419 1.79 -16.49 -13.66
N GLY A 420 1.81 -17.26 -12.57
CA GLY A 420 1.33 -18.64 -12.50
C GLY A 420 -0.11 -18.75 -12.95
N PHE A 421 -1.02 -17.96 -12.36
CA PHE A 421 -2.42 -17.96 -12.74
C PHE A 421 -2.67 -17.34 -14.12
N TYR A 422 -1.93 -16.31 -14.53
CA TYR A 422 -2.02 -15.77 -15.89
C TYR A 422 -1.79 -16.86 -16.94
N PHE A 423 -0.67 -17.58 -16.83
CA PHE A 423 -0.36 -18.65 -17.78
C PHE A 423 -1.33 -19.83 -17.65
N LEU A 424 -1.87 -20.10 -16.45
CA LEU A 424 -2.90 -21.12 -16.25
C LEU A 424 -4.17 -20.79 -17.03
N ILE A 425 -4.66 -19.55 -16.95
CA ILE A 425 -5.84 -19.10 -17.70
C ILE A 425 -5.54 -19.04 -19.21
N LYS A 426 -4.40 -18.47 -19.59
CA LYS A 426 -3.95 -18.37 -21.00
C LYS A 426 -3.72 -19.73 -21.67
N SER A 427 -3.54 -20.79 -20.89
CA SER A 427 -3.37 -22.16 -21.41
C SER A 427 -4.63 -22.75 -22.03
N ASN A 428 -5.81 -22.15 -21.81
CA ASN A 428 -7.13 -22.70 -22.12
C ASN A 428 -7.46 -24.01 -21.41
N VAL A 429 -6.91 -24.24 -20.21
CA VAL A 429 -7.20 -25.44 -19.42
C VAL A 429 -8.69 -25.52 -19.04
N ILE A 430 -9.30 -24.38 -18.73
CA ILE A 430 -10.70 -24.25 -18.32
C ILE A 430 -11.58 -23.42 -19.28
N SER A 431 -11.02 -22.86 -20.35
CA SER A 431 -11.76 -22.13 -21.38
C SER A 431 -11.90 -22.93 -22.68
N GLU A 432 -12.59 -22.39 -23.67
CA GLU A 432 -12.69 -23.01 -24.99
C GLU A 432 -11.34 -23.02 -25.75
N GLY A 433 -11.22 -23.89 -26.76
CA GLY A 433 -10.04 -23.99 -27.62
C GLY A 433 -8.98 -25.01 -27.17
N LYS A 434 -7.89 -25.09 -27.95
CA LYS A 434 -6.76 -26.02 -27.73
C LYS A 434 -5.98 -25.66 -26.46
N ILE A 435 -5.59 -26.68 -25.69
CA ILE A 435 -4.70 -26.51 -24.54
C ILE A 435 -3.27 -26.23 -25.03
N TYR A 436 -2.69 -25.14 -24.55
CA TYR A 436 -1.31 -24.78 -24.81
C TYR A 436 -0.39 -25.25 -23.69
N LYS A 437 0.21 -26.44 -23.87
CA LYS A 437 1.09 -27.10 -22.89
C LYS A 437 2.26 -26.22 -22.41
N ARG A 438 2.81 -25.37 -23.30
CA ARG A 438 3.86 -24.41 -22.92
C ARG A 438 3.42 -23.45 -21.80
N HIS A 439 2.17 -22.98 -21.84
CA HIS A 439 1.63 -22.09 -20.81
C HIS A 439 1.34 -22.87 -19.52
N ILE A 440 0.97 -24.15 -19.59
CA ILE A 440 0.87 -25.01 -18.40
C ILE A 440 2.24 -25.20 -17.73
N CYS A 441 3.28 -25.44 -18.53
CA CYS A 441 4.65 -25.53 -18.02
C CYS A 441 5.07 -24.22 -17.34
N LEU A 442 4.91 -23.08 -18.02
CA LEU A 442 5.20 -21.76 -17.44
C LEU A 442 4.40 -21.49 -16.16
N SER A 443 3.11 -21.86 -16.14
CA SER A 443 2.25 -21.73 -14.97
C SER A 443 2.80 -22.51 -13.78
N SER A 444 3.13 -23.78 -13.99
CA SER A 444 3.62 -24.68 -12.94
C SER A 444 5.02 -24.27 -12.46
N THR A 445 5.89 -23.80 -13.36
CA THR A 445 7.17 -23.20 -13.01
C THR A 445 6.99 -21.98 -12.12
N CYS A 446 6.13 -21.03 -12.50
CA CYS A 446 5.91 -19.82 -11.72
C CYS A 446 5.29 -20.12 -10.35
N LEU A 447 4.25 -20.96 -10.29
CA LEU A 447 3.63 -21.32 -9.01
C LEU A 447 4.62 -22.03 -8.08
N ALA A 448 5.48 -22.91 -8.59
CA ALA A 448 6.53 -23.50 -7.75
C ALA A 448 7.57 -22.48 -7.29
N LEU A 449 7.99 -21.56 -8.16
CA LEU A 449 8.87 -20.45 -7.76
C LEU A 449 8.23 -19.55 -6.68
N ALA A 450 6.91 -19.38 -6.70
CA ALA A 450 6.20 -18.66 -5.64
C ALA A 450 6.37 -19.35 -4.27
N VAL A 451 6.37 -20.68 -4.21
CA VAL A 451 6.65 -21.44 -2.97
C VAL A 451 8.09 -21.20 -2.50
N LEU A 452 9.06 -21.16 -3.42
CA LEU A 452 10.46 -20.83 -3.10
C LEU A 452 10.65 -19.35 -2.74
N CYS A 453 9.66 -18.48 -2.95
CA CYS A 453 9.64 -17.15 -2.37
C CYS A 453 9.05 -17.18 -0.96
N ARG A 454 7.90 -17.85 -0.80
CA ARG A 454 7.15 -17.97 0.46
C ARG A 454 6.43 -19.32 0.55
N PRO A 455 6.69 -20.13 1.59
CA PRO A 455 6.05 -21.44 1.76
C PRO A 455 4.52 -21.40 1.84
N THR A 456 3.95 -20.32 2.39
CA THR A 456 2.48 -20.12 2.51
C THR A 456 1.76 -20.17 1.16
N LEU A 457 2.45 -19.85 0.06
CA LEU A 457 1.88 -19.85 -1.29
C LEU A 457 1.71 -21.26 -1.89
N ALA A 458 2.19 -22.31 -1.21
CA ALA A 458 2.00 -23.71 -1.63
C ALA A 458 0.51 -24.10 -1.77
N VAL A 459 -0.38 -23.43 -1.02
CA VAL A 459 -1.84 -23.61 -1.16
C VAL A 459 -2.32 -23.36 -2.59
N TYR A 460 -1.69 -22.43 -3.31
CA TYR A 460 -2.05 -22.13 -4.71
C TYR A 460 -1.53 -23.20 -5.68
N CYS A 461 -0.42 -23.88 -5.38
CA CYS A 461 0.00 -25.07 -6.12
C CYS A 461 -1.03 -26.19 -5.96
N VAL A 462 -1.52 -26.41 -4.73
CA VAL A 462 -2.57 -27.41 -4.45
C VAL A 462 -3.85 -27.07 -5.22
N ALA A 463 -4.29 -25.81 -5.19
CA ALA A 463 -5.46 -25.38 -5.98
C ALA A 463 -5.24 -25.57 -7.49
N ALA A 464 -4.04 -25.30 -8.01
CA ALA A 464 -3.71 -25.50 -9.42
C ALA A 464 -3.80 -26.97 -9.86
N LEU A 465 -3.63 -27.95 -8.96
CA LEU A 465 -3.84 -29.37 -9.27
C LEU A 465 -5.29 -29.66 -9.71
N LEU A 466 -6.28 -28.91 -9.19
CA LEU A 466 -7.67 -29.03 -9.63
C LEU A 466 -7.83 -28.56 -11.08
N PHE A 467 -7.15 -27.47 -11.48
CA PHE A 467 -7.14 -27.01 -12.86
C PHE A 467 -6.45 -28.01 -13.78
N ILE A 468 -5.33 -28.58 -13.33
CA ILE A 468 -4.59 -29.62 -14.07
C ILE A 468 -5.48 -30.85 -14.26
N ALA A 469 -6.25 -31.27 -13.25
CA ALA A 469 -7.20 -32.37 -13.35
C ALA A 469 -8.28 -32.10 -14.41
N VAL A 470 -8.86 -30.88 -14.43
CA VAL A 470 -9.80 -30.47 -15.49
C VAL A 470 -9.14 -30.52 -16.88
N GLY A 471 -7.90 -30.03 -16.99
CA GLY A 471 -7.10 -30.09 -18.20
C GLY A 471 -6.82 -31.51 -18.68
N LEU A 472 -6.60 -32.45 -17.75
CA LEU A 472 -6.39 -33.86 -18.03
C LEU A 472 -7.65 -34.48 -18.65
N PHE A 473 -8.83 -34.23 -18.08
CA PHE A 473 -10.10 -34.70 -18.64
C PHE A 473 -10.33 -34.12 -20.04
N LYS A 474 -10.11 -32.81 -20.23
CA LYS A 474 -10.22 -32.15 -21.53
C LYS A 474 -9.24 -32.74 -22.55
N THR A 475 -8.00 -33.02 -22.14
CA THR A 475 -6.98 -33.65 -23.00
C THR A 475 -7.38 -35.08 -23.39
N LYS A 476 -7.92 -35.87 -22.46
CA LYS A 476 -8.42 -37.22 -22.71
C LYS A 476 -9.56 -37.21 -23.73
N SER A 477 -10.55 -36.35 -23.56
CA SER A 477 -11.69 -36.22 -24.49
C SER A 477 -11.24 -35.75 -25.87
N ALA A 478 -10.32 -34.79 -25.95
CA ALA A 478 -9.79 -34.30 -27.22
C ALA A 478 -8.97 -35.36 -27.97
N ALA A 479 -8.20 -36.19 -27.27
CA ALA A 479 -7.44 -37.27 -27.89
C ALA A 479 -8.36 -38.34 -28.51
N ILE A 480 -9.44 -38.69 -27.80
CA ILE A 480 -10.46 -39.63 -28.31
C ILE A 480 -11.15 -39.04 -29.54
N SER A 481 -11.65 -37.80 -29.45
CA SER A 481 -12.37 -37.15 -30.55
C SER A 481 -11.52 -36.96 -31.82
N LYS A 482 -10.20 -36.81 -31.69
CA LYS A 482 -9.28 -36.57 -32.82
C LYS A 482 -8.49 -37.81 -33.24
N ASN A 483 -8.83 -39.01 -32.75
CA ASN A 483 -8.08 -40.26 -33.00
C ASN A 483 -6.56 -40.12 -32.77
N LEU A 484 -6.15 -39.34 -31.76
CA LEU A 484 -4.75 -39.17 -31.39
C LEU A 484 -4.34 -40.27 -30.39
N ASN A 485 -3.03 -40.56 -30.33
CA ASN A 485 -2.51 -41.45 -29.29
C ASN A 485 -2.78 -40.85 -27.89
N LYS A 486 -3.70 -41.49 -27.17
CA LYS A 486 -4.18 -41.06 -25.86
C LYS A 486 -3.07 -41.06 -24.81
N ALA A 487 -2.25 -42.12 -24.77
CA ALA A 487 -1.15 -42.22 -23.82
C ALA A 487 -0.15 -41.07 -24.04
N LYS A 488 0.30 -40.86 -25.28
CA LYS A 488 1.22 -39.76 -25.64
C LYS A 488 0.65 -38.38 -25.33
N SER A 489 -0.65 -38.19 -25.54
CA SER A 489 -1.31 -36.90 -25.27
C SER A 489 -1.38 -36.59 -23.77
N ILE A 490 -1.73 -37.60 -22.97
CA ILE A 490 -1.79 -37.52 -21.50
C ILE A 490 -0.41 -37.32 -20.91
N THR A 491 0.57 -38.15 -21.29
CA THR A 491 1.94 -38.04 -20.77
C THR A 491 2.52 -36.67 -21.07
N ALA A 492 2.42 -36.20 -22.32
CA ALA A 492 2.91 -34.87 -22.66
C ALA A 492 2.18 -33.72 -21.94
N PHE A 493 0.91 -33.88 -21.56
CA PHE A 493 0.21 -32.88 -20.74
C PHE A 493 0.66 -32.93 -19.27
N LEU A 494 0.70 -34.12 -18.67
CA LEU A 494 1.14 -34.30 -17.28
C LEU A 494 2.61 -33.94 -17.08
N SER A 495 3.48 -34.29 -18.03
CA SER A 495 4.89 -33.87 -18.02
C SER A 495 5.01 -32.35 -18.01
N ALA A 496 4.24 -31.65 -18.86
CA ALA A 496 4.23 -30.20 -18.87
C ALA A 496 3.68 -29.58 -17.57
N ALA A 497 2.76 -30.26 -16.87
CA ALA A 497 2.13 -29.76 -15.66
C ALA A 497 2.89 -30.08 -14.37
N LEU A 498 3.48 -31.28 -14.26
CA LEU A 498 3.98 -31.81 -12.99
C LEU A 498 5.50 -31.79 -12.88
N ILE A 499 6.25 -31.87 -14.00
CA ILE A 499 7.72 -31.84 -13.95
C ILE A 499 8.22 -30.55 -13.27
N PRO A 500 7.70 -29.34 -13.59
CA PRO A 500 8.16 -28.13 -12.89
C PRO A 500 7.93 -28.18 -11.38
N PHE A 501 6.77 -28.69 -10.94
CA PHE A 501 6.48 -28.85 -9.51
C PHE A 501 7.44 -29.82 -8.82
N VAL A 502 7.72 -30.96 -9.46
CA VAL A 502 8.63 -31.97 -8.90
C VAL A 502 10.07 -31.44 -8.85
N LEU A 503 10.54 -30.79 -9.90
CA LEU A 503 11.92 -30.29 -9.96
C LEU A 503 12.14 -29.14 -8.97
N ILE A 504 11.28 -28.12 -9.00
CA ILE A 504 11.46 -26.91 -8.18
C ILE A 504 11.07 -27.19 -6.73
N GLY A 505 9.98 -27.93 -6.50
CA GLY A 505 9.62 -28.39 -5.16
C GLY A 505 10.67 -29.33 -4.57
N GLY A 506 11.28 -30.19 -5.39
CA GLY A 506 12.40 -31.04 -5.01
C GLY A 506 13.62 -30.23 -4.54
N ILE A 507 13.96 -29.13 -5.24
CA ILE A 507 15.02 -28.20 -4.80
C ILE A 507 14.72 -27.67 -3.39
N GLN A 508 13.49 -27.20 -3.14
CA GLN A 508 13.10 -26.70 -1.81
C GLN A 508 13.19 -27.79 -0.73
N MET A 509 12.69 -28.99 -1.02
CA MET A 509 12.71 -30.12 -0.09
C MET A 509 14.14 -30.52 0.24
N ILE A 510 15.02 -30.66 -0.76
CA ILE A 510 16.43 -30.97 -0.56
C ILE A 510 17.11 -29.85 0.26
N TYR A 511 16.83 -28.59 -0.08
CA TYR A 511 17.37 -27.44 0.66
C TYR A 511 16.94 -27.47 2.14
N ASN A 512 15.69 -27.81 2.44
CA ASN A 512 15.21 -28.01 3.82
C ASN A 512 15.91 -29.18 4.52
N TYR A 513 16.06 -30.31 3.84
CA TYR A 513 16.74 -31.49 4.40
C TYR A 513 18.20 -31.19 4.75
N VAL A 514 18.93 -30.47 3.89
CA VAL A 514 20.32 -30.08 4.17
C VAL A 514 20.42 -29.10 5.34
N ARG A 515 19.40 -28.26 5.57
CA ARG A 515 19.38 -27.30 6.70
C ARG A 515 18.95 -27.95 8.03
N PHE A 516 17.92 -28.77 8.02
CA PHE A 516 17.21 -29.20 9.23
C PHE A 516 17.07 -30.72 9.38
N GLY A 517 17.60 -31.50 8.43
CA GLY A 517 17.42 -32.96 8.41
C GLY A 517 16.01 -33.44 8.05
N ASN A 518 15.11 -32.53 7.65
CA ASN A 518 13.72 -32.83 7.32
C ASN A 518 13.25 -32.10 6.05
N PHE A 519 12.66 -32.82 5.11
CA PHE A 519 12.16 -32.28 3.83
C PHE A 519 11.01 -31.26 4.01
N PHE A 520 10.22 -31.41 5.07
CA PHE A 520 9.01 -30.62 5.32
C PHE A 520 9.20 -29.53 6.38
N ASP A 521 10.40 -29.39 6.93
CA ASP A 521 10.71 -28.32 7.89
C ASP A 521 11.17 -27.06 7.16
N PHE A 522 10.43 -25.96 7.33
CA PHE A 522 10.75 -24.65 6.75
C PHE A 522 11.48 -23.72 7.74
N GLY A 523 11.66 -24.16 8.97
CA GLY A 523 12.56 -23.54 9.95
C GLY A 523 11.97 -22.40 10.77
N ILE A 524 10.68 -22.05 10.66
CA ILE A 524 10.06 -20.95 11.42
C ILE A 524 10.28 -21.07 12.94
N GLN A 525 10.28 -22.31 13.44
CA GLN A 525 10.49 -22.67 14.83
C GLN A 525 11.85 -22.22 15.38
N TYR A 526 12.85 -22.07 14.51
CA TYR A 526 14.22 -21.72 14.88
C TYR A 526 14.51 -20.21 14.83
N SER A 527 13.48 -19.38 14.62
CA SER A 527 13.66 -17.95 14.34
C SER A 527 13.98 -17.16 15.60
N LEU A 528 15.09 -16.42 15.59
CA LEU A 528 15.52 -15.51 16.65
C LEU A 528 14.79 -14.17 16.54
N THR A 529 13.52 -14.14 16.97
CA THR A 529 12.63 -12.97 16.84
C THR A 529 12.06 -12.53 18.20
N ILE A 530 10.96 -11.78 18.18
CA ILE A 530 10.22 -11.35 19.37
C ILE A 530 9.54 -12.54 20.07
N ASN A 531 9.04 -13.51 19.30
CA ASN A 531 8.30 -14.65 19.83
C ASN A 531 9.16 -15.91 19.81
N ASP A 532 9.05 -16.72 20.86
CA ASP A 532 9.63 -18.05 20.89
C ASP A 532 8.69 -19.03 20.18
N PHE A 533 8.98 -19.29 18.91
CA PHE A 533 8.15 -20.17 18.08
C PHE A 533 8.22 -21.63 18.53
N THR A 534 9.27 -22.06 19.25
CA THR A 534 9.38 -23.44 19.77
C THR A 534 8.35 -23.77 20.84
N ARG A 535 7.76 -22.72 21.45
CA ARG A 535 6.72 -22.80 22.48
C ARG A 535 5.41 -22.16 22.05
N ALA A 536 5.25 -21.79 20.78
CA ALA A 536 4.04 -21.14 20.30
C ALA A 536 2.84 -22.11 20.33
N GLU A 537 1.75 -21.69 20.97
CA GLU A 537 0.52 -22.47 21.08
C GLU A 537 -0.60 -21.92 20.21
N TYR A 538 -1.34 -22.82 19.57
CA TYR A 538 -2.48 -22.44 18.74
C TYR A 538 -3.63 -21.92 19.62
N HIS A 539 -4.09 -20.71 19.29
CA HIS A 539 -5.29 -20.13 19.86
C HIS A 539 -6.26 -19.69 18.77
N THR A 540 -7.48 -20.21 18.83
CA THR A 540 -8.54 -19.86 17.87
C THR A 540 -8.84 -18.36 17.86
N ASP A 541 -8.70 -17.68 18.99
CA ASP A 541 -8.93 -16.23 19.07
C ASP A 541 -7.90 -15.44 18.24
N PHE A 542 -6.64 -15.89 18.19
CA PHE A 542 -5.59 -15.27 17.36
C PHE A 542 -5.86 -15.42 15.86
N VAL A 543 -6.45 -16.54 15.45
CA VAL A 543 -6.96 -16.72 14.08
C VAL A 543 -8.06 -15.69 13.78
N PHE A 544 -8.99 -15.49 14.72
CA PHE A 544 -10.10 -14.57 14.53
C PHE A 544 -9.67 -13.10 14.50
N ILE A 545 -8.62 -12.71 15.22
CA ILE A 545 -8.01 -11.36 15.10
C ILE A 545 -7.65 -11.08 13.64
N GLY A 546 -6.92 -12.00 13.00
CA GLY A 546 -6.56 -11.89 11.59
C GLY A 546 -7.76 -11.83 10.65
N PHE A 547 -8.67 -12.78 10.82
CA PHE A 547 -9.90 -12.89 10.04
C PHE A 547 -10.73 -11.60 10.09
N TRP A 548 -10.93 -11.04 11.29
CA TRP A 548 -11.67 -9.80 11.47
C TRP A 548 -10.98 -8.62 10.81
N ASN A 549 -9.70 -8.37 11.12
CA ASN A 549 -9.00 -7.19 10.64
C ASN A 549 -8.74 -7.22 9.13
N TYR A 550 -8.50 -8.39 8.53
CA TYR A 550 -8.30 -8.47 7.09
C TYR A 550 -9.57 -8.39 6.27
N LEU A 551 -10.74 -8.79 6.80
CA LEU A 551 -11.97 -8.86 6.01
C LEU A 551 -13.02 -7.81 6.41
N PHE A 552 -13.21 -7.57 7.71
CA PHE A 552 -14.39 -6.90 8.26
C PHE A 552 -14.12 -5.58 8.99
N ALA A 553 -12.90 -5.29 9.40
CA ALA A 553 -12.63 -4.07 10.16
C ALA A 553 -13.02 -2.81 9.36
N ALA A 554 -13.93 -2.03 9.94
CA ALA A 554 -14.57 -0.93 9.24
C ALA A 554 -13.68 0.33 9.22
N PRO A 555 -13.78 1.15 8.16
CA PRO A 555 -13.21 2.49 8.17
C PRO A 555 -14.03 3.44 9.05
N TYR A 556 -13.38 4.47 9.57
CA TYR A 556 -14.03 5.66 10.11
C TYR A 556 -13.41 6.92 9.51
N VAL A 557 -14.19 8.00 9.50
CA VAL A 557 -13.78 9.28 8.93
C VAL A 557 -13.39 10.24 10.04
N LYS A 558 -12.27 10.93 9.85
CA LYS A 558 -11.73 11.97 10.71
C LYS A 558 -11.54 13.25 9.89
N PRO A 559 -11.62 14.44 10.51
CA PRO A 559 -11.27 15.66 9.81
C PRO A 559 -9.78 15.65 9.46
N GLU A 560 -8.89 15.01 10.21
CA GLU A 560 -7.46 14.97 9.89
C GLU A 560 -7.16 14.14 8.62
N PHE A 561 -6.27 14.60 7.76
CA PHE A 561 -5.77 13.88 6.60
C PHE A 561 -5.03 12.60 7.06
N PRO A 562 -5.20 11.44 6.37
CA PRO A 562 -5.85 11.22 5.08
C PRO A 562 -7.37 10.96 5.13
N PHE A 563 -8.07 11.48 6.15
CA PHE A 563 -9.52 11.44 6.38
C PHE A 563 -10.11 10.07 6.67
N ILE A 564 -9.50 8.98 6.19
CA ILE A 564 -9.99 7.62 6.32
C ILE A 564 -9.01 6.81 7.14
N PHE A 565 -9.46 6.32 8.28
CA PHE A 565 -8.67 5.53 9.20
C PHE A 565 -9.40 4.25 9.57
N SER A 566 -8.72 3.36 10.29
CA SER A 566 -9.34 2.23 10.98
C SER A 566 -8.58 1.90 12.25
N ASN A 567 -9.28 1.27 13.18
CA ASN A 567 -8.69 0.78 14.41
C ASN A 567 -8.51 -0.72 14.27
N PHE A 568 -7.26 -1.17 14.38
CA PHE A 568 -6.98 -2.59 14.63
C PHE A 568 -7.72 -3.04 15.89
N SER A 569 -8.45 -4.15 15.78
CA SER A 569 -9.14 -4.77 16.91
C SER A 569 -8.44 -6.07 17.31
N SER A 570 -7.99 -6.16 18.56
CA SER A 570 -7.51 -7.42 19.15
C SER A 570 -8.66 -8.35 19.59
N LEU A 571 -9.92 -7.96 19.33
CA LEU A 571 -11.12 -8.67 19.78
C LEU A 571 -11.19 -8.86 21.31
N ASN A 572 -10.51 -7.99 22.08
CA ASN A 572 -10.31 -8.14 23.52
C ASN A 572 -9.69 -9.49 23.93
N THR A 573 -8.92 -10.11 23.03
CA THR A 573 -8.19 -11.33 23.32
C THR A 573 -7.03 -11.04 24.27
N ASN A 574 -6.83 -11.92 25.25
CA ASN A 574 -5.71 -11.85 26.18
C ASN A 574 -4.50 -12.63 25.61
N GLY A 575 -3.28 -12.19 25.96
CA GLY A 575 -2.03 -12.82 25.52
C GLY A 575 -1.24 -11.97 24.52
N TYR A 576 -0.08 -12.47 24.11
CA TYR A 576 0.79 -11.79 23.16
C TYR A 576 0.41 -12.14 21.73
N TYR A 577 0.07 -11.12 20.94
CA TYR A 577 -0.16 -11.23 19.50
C TYR A 577 0.58 -10.10 18.81
N PHE A 578 1.49 -10.44 17.89
CA PHE A 578 2.32 -9.44 17.24
C PHE A 578 1.48 -8.57 16.27
N ILE A 579 1.66 -7.25 16.35
CA ILE A 579 0.96 -6.27 15.52
C ILE A 579 2.02 -5.39 14.86
N ALA A 580 2.33 -5.65 13.59
CA ALA A 580 3.31 -4.88 12.84
C ALA A 580 2.83 -3.47 12.50
N ASN A 581 1.51 -3.28 12.34
CA ASN A 581 0.87 -2.01 12.04
C ASN A 581 -0.61 -2.08 12.46
N ARG A 582 -1.19 -0.93 12.79
CA ARG A 582 -2.57 -0.82 13.27
C ARG A 582 -3.57 -0.38 12.19
N ASN A 583 -3.09 -0.17 10.97
CA ASN A 583 -3.88 0.18 9.81
C ASN A 583 -4.62 -1.07 9.30
N ALA A 584 -5.90 -1.19 9.66
CA ALA A 584 -6.65 -2.44 9.53
C ALA A 584 -8.00 -2.27 8.82
N ILE A 585 -8.11 -1.57 7.70
CA ILE A 585 -9.38 -1.59 6.94
C ILE A 585 -9.53 -2.96 6.25
N GLY A 586 -10.65 -3.63 6.53
CA GLY A 586 -11.04 -4.90 5.97
C GLY A 586 -11.28 -4.86 4.45
N LEU A 587 -11.00 -5.98 3.80
CA LEU A 587 -11.08 -6.12 2.34
C LEU A 587 -12.45 -5.79 1.76
N PHE A 588 -13.54 -6.07 2.50
CA PHE A 588 -14.90 -5.77 2.04
C PHE A 588 -15.18 -4.27 1.91
N TYR A 589 -14.45 -3.42 2.63
CA TYR A 589 -14.52 -1.97 2.50
C TYR A 589 -13.53 -1.43 1.48
N ARG A 590 -12.33 -2.01 1.40
CA ARG A 590 -11.29 -1.62 0.43
C ARG A 590 -11.67 -1.96 -1.00
N ALA A 591 -12.41 -3.06 -1.19
CA ALA A 591 -12.83 -3.56 -2.48
C ALA A 591 -14.26 -4.11 -2.40
N ILE A 592 -15.25 -3.21 -2.39
CA ILE A 592 -16.68 -3.52 -2.27
C ILE A 592 -17.16 -4.69 -3.16
N PRO A 593 -16.68 -4.89 -4.42
CA PRO A 593 -17.07 -6.05 -5.23
C PRO A 593 -16.75 -7.42 -4.61
N SER A 594 -15.84 -7.50 -3.63
CA SER A 594 -15.58 -8.73 -2.87
C SER A 594 -16.80 -9.19 -2.05
N LEU A 595 -17.74 -8.29 -1.70
CA LEU A 595 -19.04 -8.65 -1.12
C LEU A 595 -19.87 -9.56 -2.04
N GLY A 596 -19.55 -9.61 -3.33
CA GLY A 596 -20.13 -10.57 -4.27
C GLY A 596 -20.00 -12.04 -3.81
N LEU A 597 -19.02 -12.36 -2.95
CA LEU A 597 -18.87 -13.68 -2.34
C LEU A 597 -20.12 -14.11 -1.55
N PHE A 598 -20.82 -13.19 -0.90
CA PHE A 598 -22.07 -13.48 -0.19
C PHE A 598 -23.22 -13.87 -1.14
N LEU A 599 -23.09 -13.58 -2.43
CA LEU A 599 -24.05 -13.97 -3.47
C LEU A 599 -23.72 -15.35 -4.07
N ALA A 600 -22.66 -16.03 -3.61
CA ALA A 600 -22.27 -17.35 -4.12
C ALA A 600 -23.40 -18.41 -4.07
N PRO A 601 -24.22 -18.52 -2.99
CA PRO A 601 -25.32 -19.49 -2.96
C PRO A 601 -26.37 -19.23 -4.03
N LEU A 602 -26.66 -17.96 -4.33
CA LEU A 602 -27.58 -17.57 -5.40
C LEU A 602 -27.00 -17.92 -6.77
N ALA A 603 -25.74 -17.59 -7.02
CA ALA A 603 -25.05 -17.94 -8.26
C ALA A 603 -25.02 -19.47 -8.48
N TYR A 604 -24.72 -20.24 -7.44
CA TYR A 604 -24.72 -21.71 -7.50
C TYR A 604 -26.10 -22.30 -7.81
N LYS A 605 -27.17 -21.71 -7.26
CA LYS A 605 -28.56 -22.11 -7.57
C LYS A 605 -28.95 -21.79 -9.01
N LYS A 606 -28.45 -20.69 -9.58
CA LYS A 606 -28.77 -20.24 -10.95
C LYS A 606 -27.87 -20.86 -12.02
N ALA A 607 -26.71 -21.38 -11.65
CA ALA A 607 -25.82 -22.11 -12.56
C ALA A 607 -26.46 -23.43 -13.03
N ASP A 608 -26.13 -23.84 -14.26
CA ASP A 608 -26.60 -25.10 -14.83
C ASP A 608 -26.18 -26.27 -13.93
N LYS A 609 -27.16 -27.06 -13.45
CA LYS A 609 -26.95 -28.19 -12.54
C LYS A 609 -25.88 -29.16 -13.05
N LYS A 610 -25.78 -29.38 -14.37
CA LYS A 610 -24.80 -30.32 -14.96
C LYS A 610 -23.39 -29.76 -15.06
N LYS A 611 -23.22 -28.44 -15.04
CA LYS A 611 -21.93 -27.77 -15.31
C LYS A 611 -21.40 -26.95 -14.14
N ARG A 612 -22.21 -26.72 -13.10
CA ARG A 612 -21.87 -25.80 -11.99
C ARG A 612 -20.76 -26.30 -11.05
N LEU A 613 -20.62 -27.63 -10.87
CA LEU A 613 -19.74 -28.17 -9.82
C LEU A 613 -18.27 -27.79 -10.04
N ILE A 614 -17.72 -28.05 -11.23
CA ILE A 614 -16.30 -27.82 -11.52
C ILE A 614 -15.93 -26.33 -11.36
N PRO A 615 -16.60 -25.37 -12.03
CA PRO A 615 -16.29 -23.95 -11.85
C PRO A 615 -16.43 -23.50 -10.39
N SER A 616 -17.43 -24.00 -9.66
CA SER A 616 -17.60 -23.67 -8.25
C SER A 616 -16.47 -24.20 -7.36
N LEU A 617 -15.96 -25.41 -7.61
CA LEU A 617 -14.82 -25.96 -6.87
C LEU A 617 -13.52 -25.19 -7.16
N LEU A 618 -13.29 -24.81 -8.43
CA LEU A 618 -12.13 -24.00 -8.82
C LEU A 618 -12.19 -22.60 -8.18
N LEU A 619 -13.37 -21.97 -8.18
CA LEU A 619 -13.58 -20.67 -7.55
C LEU A 619 -13.43 -20.75 -6.03
N LEU A 620 -14.06 -21.75 -5.39
CA LEU A 620 -14.00 -21.96 -3.95
C LEU A 620 -12.55 -22.20 -3.49
N SER A 621 -11.80 -23.04 -4.20
CA SER A 621 -10.41 -23.35 -3.84
C SER A 621 -9.49 -22.12 -3.93
N VAL A 622 -9.50 -21.40 -5.05
CA VAL A 622 -8.57 -20.28 -5.28
C VAL A 622 -9.00 -18.99 -4.58
N CYS A 623 -10.29 -18.66 -4.60
CA CYS A 623 -10.77 -17.35 -4.17
C CYS A 623 -11.28 -17.31 -2.73
N ILE A 624 -11.41 -18.47 -2.04
CA ILE A 624 -11.91 -18.53 -0.67
C ILE A 624 -11.00 -19.39 0.20
N LEU A 625 -10.83 -20.68 -0.11
CA LEU A 625 -10.10 -21.61 0.76
C LEU A 625 -8.62 -21.24 0.89
N CYS A 626 -7.91 -21.01 -0.22
CA CYS A 626 -6.49 -20.62 -0.16
C CYS A 626 -6.29 -19.30 0.61
N PRO A 627 -7.03 -18.21 0.32
CA PRO A 627 -6.99 -17.01 1.13
C PRO A 627 -7.27 -17.20 2.62
N LEU A 628 -8.31 -17.98 2.97
CA LEU A 628 -8.64 -18.25 4.38
C LEU A 628 -7.55 -19.06 5.08
N VAL A 629 -6.95 -20.05 4.42
CA VAL A 629 -5.82 -20.81 4.99
C VAL A 629 -4.64 -19.88 5.29
N ILE A 630 -4.33 -18.95 4.38
CA ILE A 630 -3.27 -17.96 4.60
C ILE A 630 -3.63 -17.03 5.77
N ILE A 631 -4.84 -16.46 5.78
CA ILE A 631 -5.31 -15.62 6.89
C ILE A 631 -5.26 -16.37 8.22
N PHE A 632 -5.68 -17.63 8.25
CA PHE A 632 -5.71 -18.41 9.48
C PHE A 632 -4.30 -18.79 9.94
N SER A 633 -3.35 -19.01 9.02
CA SER A 633 -1.97 -19.32 9.37
C SER A 633 -1.23 -18.21 10.11
N ILE A 634 -1.73 -16.97 10.11
CA ILE A 634 -1.06 -15.84 10.78
C ILE A 634 -1.13 -15.91 12.30
N TRP A 635 -1.92 -16.83 12.89
CA TRP A 635 -2.05 -16.94 14.34
C TRP A 635 -0.68 -17.03 15.03
N GLU A 636 0.29 -17.66 14.37
CA GLU A 636 1.65 -17.85 14.85
C GLU A 636 2.48 -16.55 14.68
N SER A 637 2.39 -15.89 13.52
CA SER A 637 3.27 -14.76 13.14
C SER A 637 2.71 -13.34 13.40
N GLY A 638 1.44 -13.21 13.76
CA GLY A 638 0.78 -11.93 14.01
C GLY A 638 0.26 -11.20 12.76
N TYR A 639 -0.20 -9.97 12.96
CA TYR A 639 -0.84 -9.14 11.92
C TYR A 639 0.13 -8.17 11.24
N GLY A 640 0.04 -8.10 9.91
CA GLY A 640 0.60 -7.00 9.13
C GLY A 640 -0.21 -6.77 7.85
N VAL A 641 -0.62 -5.53 7.58
CA VAL A 641 -1.46 -5.19 6.41
C VAL A 641 -0.86 -5.68 5.07
N ARG A 642 0.47 -5.69 4.97
CA ARG A 642 1.23 -6.18 3.79
C ARG A 642 1.05 -7.66 3.47
N TYR A 643 0.65 -8.51 4.43
CA TYR A 643 0.38 -9.94 4.14
C TYR A 643 -0.82 -10.13 3.21
N ALA A 644 -1.71 -9.13 3.11
CA ALA A 644 -2.82 -9.15 2.18
C ALA A 644 -2.39 -9.29 0.71
N ALA A 645 -1.13 -8.99 0.36
CA ALA A 645 -0.62 -9.21 -1.00
C ALA A 645 -0.70 -10.68 -1.45
N ASP A 646 -0.66 -11.62 -0.51
CA ASP A 646 -0.72 -13.05 -0.81
C ASP A 646 -2.15 -13.49 -1.18
N PHE A 647 -3.21 -12.79 -0.72
CA PHE A 647 -4.58 -13.32 -0.75
C PHE A 647 -5.70 -12.34 -1.17
N SER A 648 -5.47 -11.02 -1.20
CA SER A 648 -6.55 -10.04 -1.39
C SER A 648 -7.14 -10.08 -2.80
N TRP A 649 -6.29 -10.13 -3.83
CA TRP A 649 -6.73 -10.07 -5.21
C TRP A 649 -7.58 -11.29 -5.61
N GLN A 650 -7.35 -12.45 -4.98
CA GLN A 650 -8.12 -13.67 -5.19
C GLN A 650 -9.54 -13.55 -4.64
N PHE A 651 -9.71 -13.02 -3.42
CA PHE A 651 -11.03 -12.74 -2.84
C PHE A 651 -11.80 -11.72 -3.69
N ILE A 652 -11.13 -10.64 -4.11
CA ILE A 652 -11.72 -9.60 -4.97
C ILE A 652 -12.20 -10.21 -6.29
N LEU A 653 -11.32 -10.96 -6.97
CA LEU A 653 -11.65 -11.63 -8.21
C LEU A 653 -12.83 -12.60 -8.04
N GLY A 654 -12.88 -13.33 -6.91
CA GLY A 654 -13.98 -14.23 -6.59
C GLY A 654 -15.34 -13.54 -6.49
N GLY A 655 -15.40 -12.42 -5.75
CA GLY A 655 -16.62 -11.62 -5.63
C GLY A 655 -17.04 -11.02 -6.97
N MET A 656 -16.08 -10.50 -7.75
CA MET A 656 -16.32 -9.98 -9.10
C MET A 656 -16.89 -11.05 -10.03
N ILE A 657 -16.30 -12.24 -10.07
CA ILE A 657 -16.76 -13.37 -10.90
C ILE A 657 -18.22 -13.70 -10.60
N ILE A 658 -18.60 -13.73 -9.32
CA ILE A 658 -19.99 -14.01 -8.92
C ILE A 658 -20.94 -12.92 -9.42
N ILE A 659 -20.57 -11.65 -9.28
CA ILE A 659 -21.38 -10.52 -9.75
C ILE A 659 -21.50 -10.55 -11.29
N PHE A 660 -20.40 -10.78 -12.01
CA PHE A 660 -20.40 -10.87 -13.48
C PHE A 660 -21.24 -12.04 -13.98
N PHE A 661 -21.15 -13.20 -13.33
CA PHE A 661 -21.97 -14.35 -13.64
C PHE A 661 -23.47 -14.04 -13.48
N LEU A 662 -23.85 -13.42 -12.37
CA LEU A 662 -25.25 -13.03 -12.13
C LEU A 662 -25.72 -11.95 -13.12
N TYR A 663 -24.84 -11.01 -13.48
CA TYR A 663 -25.12 -9.97 -14.48
C TYR A 663 -25.54 -10.58 -15.82
N GLU A 664 -24.73 -11.51 -16.35
CA GLU A 664 -25.05 -12.18 -17.61
C GLU A 664 -26.25 -13.13 -17.47
N LYS A 665 -26.32 -13.88 -16.35
CA LYS A 665 -27.36 -14.89 -16.15
C LYS A 665 -28.76 -14.30 -16.05
N PHE A 666 -28.90 -13.15 -15.40
CA PHE A 666 -30.16 -12.42 -15.32
C PHE A 666 -30.40 -11.48 -16.50
N LYS A 667 -29.51 -11.49 -17.51
CA LYS A 667 -29.59 -10.60 -18.67
C LYS A 667 -29.76 -9.14 -18.25
N LEU A 668 -29.04 -8.71 -17.21
CA LEU A 668 -29.17 -7.36 -16.67
C LEU A 668 -28.73 -6.30 -17.69
N SER A 669 -28.01 -6.68 -18.73
CA SER A 669 -27.74 -5.85 -19.91
C SER A 669 -29.00 -5.42 -20.67
N GLU A 670 -30.06 -6.23 -20.66
CA GLU A 670 -31.35 -5.96 -21.32
C GLU A 670 -32.24 -5.03 -20.47
N ASN A 671 -31.99 -4.93 -19.16
CA ASN A 671 -32.67 -4.01 -18.26
C ASN A 671 -31.84 -2.73 -18.08
N GLY A 672 -32.28 -1.63 -18.70
CA GLY A 672 -31.56 -0.35 -18.68
C GLY A 672 -31.26 0.18 -17.27
N PHE A 673 -32.17 -0.01 -16.31
CA PHE A 673 -31.95 0.39 -14.92
C PHE A 673 -30.89 -0.49 -14.25
N ALA A 674 -31.00 -1.82 -14.36
CA ALA A 674 -30.06 -2.75 -13.73
C ALA A 674 -28.65 -2.62 -14.31
N LYS A 675 -28.52 -2.44 -15.63
CA LYS A 675 -27.24 -2.13 -16.28
C LYS A 675 -26.63 -0.85 -15.71
N THR A 676 -27.41 0.22 -15.62
CA THR A 676 -26.94 1.51 -15.08
C THR A 676 -26.51 1.38 -13.62
N PHE A 677 -27.30 0.68 -12.80
CA PHE A 677 -26.99 0.45 -11.38
C PHE A 677 -25.68 -0.31 -11.20
N ILE A 678 -25.47 -1.40 -11.94
CA ILE A 678 -24.24 -2.21 -11.82
C ILE A 678 -23.02 -1.43 -12.31
N THR A 679 -23.15 -0.68 -13.41
CA THR A 679 -22.08 0.23 -13.84
C THR A 679 -21.77 1.27 -12.77
N ALA A 680 -22.78 1.92 -12.19
CA ALA A 680 -22.60 2.89 -11.10
C ALA A 680 -21.93 2.27 -9.87
N PHE A 681 -22.35 1.06 -9.48
CA PHE A 681 -21.76 0.30 -8.38
C PHE A 681 -20.26 0.06 -8.59
N PHE A 682 -19.84 -0.40 -9.78
CA PHE A 682 -18.42 -0.65 -10.05
C PHE A 682 -17.60 0.63 -10.18
N VAL A 683 -18.14 1.69 -10.79
CA VAL A 683 -17.45 2.99 -10.88
C VAL A 683 -17.28 3.61 -9.49
N TYR A 684 -18.32 3.59 -8.65
CA TYR A 684 -18.22 4.01 -7.26
C TYR A 684 -17.21 3.16 -6.49
N SER A 685 -17.27 1.83 -6.65
CA SER A 685 -16.30 0.92 -6.03
C SER A 685 -14.85 1.23 -6.42
N ALA A 686 -14.60 1.60 -7.68
CA ALA A 686 -13.27 2.01 -8.13
C ALA A 686 -12.82 3.32 -7.47
N ALA A 687 -13.69 4.33 -7.42
CA ALA A 687 -13.38 5.58 -6.74
C ALA A 687 -13.11 5.37 -5.24
N SER A 688 -13.95 4.58 -4.55
CA SER A 688 -13.75 4.23 -3.15
C SER A 688 -12.47 3.43 -2.93
N ALA A 689 -12.16 2.46 -3.80
CA ALA A 689 -10.92 1.69 -3.71
C ALA A 689 -9.69 2.59 -3.88
N ILE A 690 -9.72 3.55 -4.82
CA ILE A 690 -8.63 4.52 -5.00
C ILE A 690 -8.47 5.37 -3.73
N LEU A 691 -9.54 5.96 -3.22
CA LEU A 691 -9.50 6.84 -2.05
C LEU A 691 -9.04 6.10 -0.79
N ILE A 692 -9.69 4.99 -0.46
CA ILE A 692 -9.40 4.21 0.75
C ILE A 692 -7.97 3.67 0.69
N ASN A 693 -7.58 2.95 -0.37
CA ASN A 693 -6.24 2.36 -0.40
C ASN A 693 -5.13 3.42 -0.48
N SER A 694 -5.35 4.56 -1.15
CA SER A 694 -4.36 5.65 -1.15
C SER A 694 -4.20 6.28 0.23
N ALA A 695 -5.31 6.48 0.97
CA ALA A 695 -5.25 6.95 2.36
C ALA A 695 -4.45 5.99 3.24
N LEU A 696 -4.68 4.68 3.13
CA LEU A 696 -3.94 3.70 3.93
C LEU A 696 -2.47 3.59 3.54
N ILE A 697 -2.14 3.67 2.25
CA ILE A 697 -0.74 3.70 1.79
C ILE A 697 -0.05 4.94 2.34
N TYR A 698 -0.72 6.10 2.30
CA TYR A 698 -0.19 7.35 2.85
C TYR A 698 0.10 7.24 4.36
N ASP A 699 -0.84 6.70 5.13
CA ASP A 699 -0.68 6.44 6.56
C ASP A 699 0.46 5.45 6.87
N TYR A 700 0.74 4.52 5.95
CA TYR A 700 1.81 3.53 6.09
C TYR A 700 3.21 4.07 5.74
N LEU A 701 3.31 5.22 5.05
CA LEU A 701 4.61 5.82 4.72
C LEU A 701 5.32 6.32 5.98
N SER A 702 6.64 6.15 6.03
CA SER A 702 7.46 6.80 7.07
C SER A 702 7.38 8.31 6.89
N LYS A 703 6.81 9.02 7.88
CA LYS A 703 6.72 10.49 7.88
C LYS A 703 7.93 11.16 8.53
N SER A 704 8.87 10.39 9.08
CA SER A 704 10.17 10.86 9.54
C SER A 704 11.20 10.79 8.41
N GLY A 705 12.13 11.75 8.37
CA GLY A 705 13.23 11.80 7.41
C GLY A 705 13.24 13.07 6.55
N TYR A 706 13.88 13.00 5.39
CA TYR A 706 14.14 14.13 4.50
C TYR A 706 12.90 14.79 3.89
N LEU A 707 11.73 14.15 3.96
CA LEU A 707 10.47 14.65 3.39
C LEU A 707 9.41 15.00 4.45
N GLN A 708 9.77 15.07 5.72
CA GLN A 708 8.80 15.38 6.79
C GLN A 708 8.04 16.69 6.56
N ASP A 709 8.76 17.75 6.17
CA ASP A 709 8.17 19.06 5.82
C ASP A 709 7.24 18.95 4.59
N ALA A 710 7.66 18.24 3.55
CA ALA A 710 6.86 17.99 2.37
C ALA A 710 5.58 17.17 2.66
N PHE A 711 5.64 16.21 3.58
CA PHE A 711 4.46 15.47 4.04
C PHE A 711 3.48 16.41 4.75
N LEU A 712 3.95 17.24 5.68
CA LEU A 712 3.09 18.17 6.41
C LEU A 712 2.50 19.26 5.51
N SER A 713 3.27 19.82 4.57
CA SER A 713 2.74 20.74 3.56
C SER A 713 1.71 20.06 2.64
N PHE A 714 1.89 18.77 2.33
CA PHE A 714 0.89 18.00 1.58
C PHE A 714 -0.39 17.73 2.39
N GLU A 715 -0.29 17.46 3.69
CA GLU A 715 -1.45 17.33 4.59
C GLU A 715 -2.25 18.64 4.60
N ARG A 716 -1.57 19.79 4.75
CA ARG A 716 -2.17 21.14 4.77
C ARG A 716 -2.81 21.56 3.45
N LEU A 717 -2.47 20.90 2.35
CA LEU A 717 -3.20 21.07 1.09
C LEU A 717 -4.62 20.49 1.17
N PHE A 718 -4.92 19.61 2.10
CA PHE A 718 -6.27 19.07 2.30
C PHE A 718 -6.88 19.44 3.65
N GLU A 719 -6.07 19.71 4.68
CA GLU A 719 -6.49 20.20 5.99
C GLU A 719 -6.61 21.73 6.04
N PHE A 720 -7.49 22.29 5.24
CA PHE A 720 -7.62 23.75 5.07
C PHE A 720 -8.29 24.47 6.24
N TRP A 721 -8.71 23.75 7.30
CA TRP A 721 -9.28 24.32 8.52
C TRP A 721 -8.25 24.60 9.62
N TYR A 722 -6.99 24.18 9.44
CA TYR A 722 -5.89 24.47 10.36
C TYR A 722 -5.33 25.90 10.22
#